data_AF-A0A9P1D6X2-F1
#
_entry.id   AF-A0A9P1D6X2-F1
#
_cell.length_a   1.000
_cell.length_b   1.000
_cell.length_c   1.000
_cell.angle_alpha   90.00
_cell.angle_beta   90.00
_cell.angle_gamma   90.00
#
_symmetry.space_group_name_H-M   'P 1'
#
loop_
_entity.id
_entity.type
_entity.pdbx_description
1 polymer ?
#
loop_
_entity_poly.entity_id
_entity_poly.type
_entity_poly.pdbx_seq_one_letter_code
_entity_poly.pdbx_strand_id
1 'polypeptide(L)'
;MSEQLLSGGPGVPKMKIVRHEHTLGLISAKKSGGDAASGDVIVFFDCHVSPRKGWEMAFLKQMKRKHDHRTIVVPTITSLNPDTWKEIPGGGGGKVCFILWNNDFTWLYNPGRDAPLMSGGLLALSRRWWEETGGYDTKMVAWGGENIDQSLRSWLCGGRIEVADGAYVAHMWRDPKNPKTVLRYPIPTKDVMRNKARAATAWFGDFTQKVMTFPEYEMFTKNGESIGDMSEFAALKEKLSCAPFTSYLDRFSYIYLDGGLIPDQVFQLREKKTGLCLHIKRNDRAPHNVVLAACAGHHDLHQSSELQLFHRGNRDASKRGKPCCSGIMHWNFLQCLDAQRVGMGVQTFECEIGGSSQHQKVQLSEEGQLLWNWKGAWSGALGCFAPQAPKLGVATVTSVDHCSAMVEALGDETFPGDTGTVPSAFRLKSRDGGGACAAAGTKEGNGDSASNMELHFRPCDEQDAAQIFRVTPRFGGFEIKAGDSDYCLDSGGGSQVLVYPCYDEKAHNLNQVWRIRAARLLWEAEHGNPICVDAKITHEKVTPPQGEYRLVTCAPKPGQRLKKHEENGETFLLKDQDDGRCLSALSGNVLGLSECTNQHRWRIRSTNQGGPPVTQLQHEASTMCIDAGTDQKPILYPCHQGRVNQPQKFAVLEEPGWIQSPLTWGDNGRRRTFELCLDRLPVQQQGVAIQECQKTRAAGVEWEVLNPFVPLERQLWEHAAKPPKGTPVLGGDMAPP
;
A
#
# COMPACT_ATOMS: atom_id res chain seq x y z
N MET A 1 -16.56 35.09 -21.58
CA MET A 1 -15.68 35.42 -20.43
C MET A 1 -15.89 36.88 -20.09
N SER A 2 -16.14 37.21 -18.82
CA SER A 2 -16.32 38.60 -18.38
C SER A 2 -15.27 38.99 -17.34
N GLU A 3 -14.86 40.26 -17.38
CA GLU A 3 -13.92 40.84 -16.43
C GLU A 3 -14.61 41.93 -15.61
N GLN A 4 -14.45 41.87 -14.28
CA GLN A 4 -14.96 42.89 -13.37
C GLN A 4 -13.82 43.40 -12.48
N LEU A 5 -13.53 44.70 -12.59
CA LEU A 5 -12.63 45.40 -11.67
C LEU A 5 -13.43 45.90 -10.47
N LEU A 6 -13.04 45.46 -9.28
CA LEU A 6 -13.57 45.97 -8.03
C LEU A 6 -12.58 46.98 -7.48
N SER A 7 -12.94 48.26 -7.56
CA SER A 7 -12.19 49.35 -6.95
C SER A 7 -12.33 49.23 -5.42
N GLY A 8 -11.32 48.67 -4.77
CA GLY A 8 -11.19 48.77 -3.33
C GLY A 8 -10.95 50.23 -2.92
N GLY A 9 -11.48 50.64 -1.77
CA GLY A 9 -11.18 51.95 -1.18
C GLY A 9 -9.68 52.13 -0.89
N PRO A 10 -9.27 53.29 -0.34
CA PRO A 10 -7.86 53.55 -0.02
C PRO A 10 -7.25 52.42 0.84
N GLY A 11 -6.15 51.83 0.38
CA GLY A 11 -5.46 50.73 1.06
C GLY A 11 -5.99 49.32 0.77
N VAL A 12 -7.05 49.15 -0.03
CA VAL A 12 -7.55 47.84 -0.45
C VAL A 12 -6.95 47.48 -1.83
N PRO A 13 -6.34 46.28 -1.98
CA PRO A 13 -5.78 45.85 -3.26
C PRO A 13 -6.83 45.88 -4.38
N LYS A 14 -6.42 46.31 -5.58
CA LYS A 14 -7.26 46.23 -6.78
C LYS A 14 -7.57 44.76 -7.05
N MET A 15 -8.85 44.38 -6.98
CA MET A 15 -9.30 43.02 -7.23
C MET A 15 -9.90 42.93 -8.64
N LYS A 16 -9.41 41.97 -9.43
CA LYS A 16 -9.98 41.62 -10.73
C LYS A 16 -10.61 40.24 -10.64
N ILE A 17 -11.87 40.12 -11.01
CA ILE A 17 -12.57 38.84 -11.12
C ILE A 17 -12.70 38.50 -12.60
N VAL A 18 -12.14 37.36 -13.00
CA VAL A 18 -12.31 36.76 -14.33
C VAL A 18 -13.32 35.63 -14.20
N ARG A 19 -14.44 35.70 -14.94
CA ARG A 19 -15.52 34.70 -14.87
C ARG A 19 -15.68 33.93 -16.16
N HIS A 20 -15.78 32.60 -16.03
CA HIS A 20 -16.20 31.70 -17.09
C HIS A 20 -17.72 31.50 -17.05
N GLU A 21 -18.33 31.34 -18.23
CA GLU A 21 -19.77 31.06 -18.37
C GLU A 21 -20.15 29.61 -18.04
N HIS A 22 -19.17 28.70 -18.14
CA HIS A 22 -19.33 27.28 -17.85
C HIS A 22 -18.19 26.79 -16.96
N THR A 23 -18.39 25.65 -16.28
CA THR A 23 -17.37 25.00 -15.46
C THR A 23 -16.26 24.44 -16.35
N LEU A 24 -15.05 25.00 -16.27
CA LEU A 24 -13.90 24.55 -17.07
C LEU A 24 -12.87 23.73 -16.29
N GLY A 25 -13.05 23.58 -14.97
CA GLY A 25 -12.06 22.95 -14.10
C GLY A 25 -10.98 23.90 -13.59
N LEU A 26 -10.12 23.40 -12.70
CA LEU A 26 -9.04 24.18 -12.11
C LEU A 26 -8.01 24.58 -13.17
N ILE A 27 -7.70 23.69 -14.11
CA ILE A 27 -6.56 23.84 -15.03
C ILE A 27 -6.82 25.05 -15.94
N SER A 28 -7.97 25.05 -16.60
CA SER A 28 -8.45 26.16 -17.43
C SER A 28 -8.64 27.47 -16.66
N ALA A 29 -9.14 27.39 -15.42
CA ALA A 29 -9.32 28.57 -14.58
C ALA A 29 -7.98 29.20 -14.15
N LYS A 30 -7.02 28.39 -13.71
CA LYS A 30 -5.66 28.86 -13.40
C LYS A 30 -4.98 29.40 -14.65
N LYS A 31 -5.15 28.74 -15.81
CA LYS A 31 -4.60 29.24 -17.07
C LYS A 31 -5.13 30.63 -17.41
N SER A 32 -6.45 30.82 -17.35
CA SER A 32 -7.08 32.11 -17.64
C SER A 32 -6.65 33.20 -16.66
N GLY A 33 -6.49 32.86 -15.38
CA GLY A 33 -5.95 33.78 -14.37
C GLY A 33 -4.49 34.14 -14.61
N GLY A 34 -3.64 33.16 -14.97
CA GLY A 34 -2.23 33.37 -15.30
C GLY A 34 -2.05 34.24 -16.55
N ASP A 35 -2.83 33.98 -17.60
CA ASP A 35 -2.81 34.75 -18.85
C ASP A 35 -3.34 36.18 -18.66
N ALA A 36 -4.23 36.41 -17.69
CA ALA A 36 -4.75 37.74 -17.34
C ALA A 36 -3.89 38.52 -16.35
N ALA A 37 -2.84 37.91 -15.78
CA ALA A 37 -2.00 38.52 -14.76
C ALA A 37 -1.09 39.61 -15.37
N SER A 38 -1.01 40.77 -14.72
CA SER A 38 -0.19 41.91 -15.18
C SER A 38 1.11 42.11 -14.38
N GLY A 39 1.28 41.41 -13.25
CA GLY A 39 2.49 41.48 -12.43
C GLY A 39 3.66 40.72 -13.06
N ASP A 40 4.88 41.03 -12.62
CA ASP A 40 6.09 40.32 -13.07
C ASP A 40 6.20 38.90 -12.47
N VAL A 41 5.55 38.68 -11.34
CA VAL A 41 5.44 37.39 -10.65
C VAL A 41 3.98 36.99 -10.56
N ILE A 42 3.69 35.76 -10.96
CA ILE A 42 2.38 35.14 -10.82
C ILE A 42 2.43 34.22 -9.60
N VAL A 43 1.48 34.38 -8.69
CA VAL A 43 1.32 33.51 -7.52
C VAL A 43 -0.02 32.79 -7.63
N PHE A 44 0.00 31.47 -7.53
CA PHE A 44 -1.20 30.65 -7.46
C PHE A 44 -1.41 30.18 -6.02
N PHE A 45 -2.62 30.37 -5.51
CA PHE A 45 -3.09 29.77 -4.27
C PHE A 45 -4.46 29.15 -4.46
N ASP A 46 -4.69 28.03 -3.77
CA ASP A 46 -6.03 27.49 -3.63
C ASP A 46 -6.90 28.42 -2.78
N CYS A 47 -8.21 28.38 -2.96
CA CYS A 47 -9.14 29.30 -2.31
C CYS A 47 -9.36 29.06 -0.80
N HIS A 48 -8.57 28.19 -0.18
CA HIS A 48 -8.72 27.74 1.21
C HIS A 48 -7.35 27.58 1.89
N VAL A 49 -6.57 28.67 1.85
CA VAL A 49 -5.24 28.76 2.42
C VAL A 49 -5.10 29.97 3.35
N SER A 50 -4.12 29.92 4.25
CA SER A 50 -3.72 31.02 5.13
C SER A 50 -2.19 31.17 5.13
N PRO A 51 -1.63 32.05 4.28
CA PRO A 51 -0.19 32.32 4.23
C PRO A 51 0.31 33.05 5.48
N ARG A 52 1.46 32.65 6.05
CA ARG A 52 2.08 33.38 7.16
C ARG A 52 2.65 34.71 6.69
N LYS A 53 2.63 35.73 7.57
CA LYS A 53 3.27 37.02 7.30
C LYS A 53 4.73 36.84 6.85
N GLY A 54 5.10 37.49 5.74
CA GLY A 54 6.45 37.43 5.18
C GLY A 54 6.65 36.37 4.09
N TRP A 55 5.63 35.58 3.75
CA TRP A 55 5.68 34.60 2.66
C TRP A 55 6.07 35.24 1.32
N GLU A 56 5.57 36.45 1.05
CA GLU A 56 5.82 37.17 -0.20
C GLU A 56 7.30 37.51 -0.39
N MET A 57 7.96 37.99 0.68
CA MET A 57 9.38 38.31 0.64
C MET A 57 10.25 37.05 0.56
N ALA A 58 9.83 35.96 1.19
CA ALA A 58 10.50 34.67 1.07
C ALA A 58 10.47 34.15 -0.38
N PHE A 59 9.30 34.23 -1.03
CA PHE A 59 9.18 33.87 -2.46
C PHE A 59 10.07 34.74 -3.33
N LEU A 60 9.98 36.07 -3.21
CA LEU A 60 10.79 36.99 -4.02
C LEU A 60 12.29 36.80 -3.80
N LYS A 61 12.73 36.60 -2.54
CA LYS A 61 14.13 36.32 -2.21
C LYS A 61 14.63 35.04 -2.88
N GLN A 62 13.83 33.98 -2.85
CA GLN A 62 14.20 32.70 -3.44
C GLN A 62 14.19 32.76 -4.97
N MET A 63 13.22 33.45 -5.57
CA MET A 63 13.15 33.67 -7.02
C MET A 63 14.29 34.56 -7.55
N LYS A 64 14.84 35.45 -6.73
CA LYS A 64 15.87 36.41 -7.13
C LYS A 64 17.22 35.73 -7.33
N ARG A 65 17.40 35.13 -8.52
CA ARG A 65 18.69 34.71 -9.04
C ARG A 65 19.17 35.65 -10.13
N LYS A 66 20.47 35.98 -10.09
CA LYS A 66 21.07 36.86 -11.08
C LYS A 66 21.00 36.18 -12.45
N HIS A 67 20.31 36.81 -13.40
CA HIS A 67 20.12 36.33 -14.78
C HIS A 67 19.32 35.02 -14.96
N ASP A 68 18.47 34.64 -14.00
CA ASP A 68 17.60 33.45 -14.14
C ASP A 68 16.16 33.75 -13.66
N HIS A 69 15.20 33.75 -14.59
CA HIS A 69 13.77 33.95 -14.33
C HIS A 69 12.96 32.64 -14.30
N ARG A 70 13.61 31.48 -14.44
CA ARG A 70 12.99 30.16 -14.64
C ARG A 70 12.80 29.36 -13.34
N THR A 71 12.94 30.02 -12.20
CA THR A 71 12.74 29.42 -10.88
C THR A 71 11.26 29.48 -10.50
N ILE A 72 10.67 28.31 -10.29
CA ILE A 72 9.38 28.16 -9.62
C ILE A 72 9.65 27.97 -8.14
N VAL A 73 8.93 28.70 -7.29
CA VAL A 73 9.04 28.56 -5.83
C VAL A 73 7.74 28.04 -5.25
N VAL A 74 7.86 27.14 -4.27
CA VAL A 74 6.73 26.56 -3.53
C VAL A 74 6.90 26.82 -2.03
N PRO A 75 5.83 26.99 -1.26
CA PRO A 75 5.93 27.15 0.18
C PRO A 75 6.08 25.79 0.88
N THR A 76 6.49 25.83 2.15
CA THR A 76 6.17 24.74 3.08
C THR A 76 4.67 24.77 3.36
N ILE A 77 3.95 23.74 2.89
CA ILE A 77 2.50 23.63 3.06
C ILE A 77 2.23 23.07 4.46
N THR A 78 1.52 23.82 5.29
CA THR A 78 1.12 23.37 6.64
C THR A 78 -0.38 23.10 6.70
N SER A 79 -0.90 22.69 7.85
CA SER A 79 -2.31 22.29 7.99
C SER A 79 -3.13 23.44 8.57
N LEU A 80 -4.29 23.73 7.97
CA LEU A 80 -5.22 24.75 8.45
C LEU A 80 -6.41 24.08 9.14
N ASN A 81 -6.73 24.52 10.36
CA ASN A 81 -7.93 24.08 11.05
C ASN A 81 -9.19 24.72 10.41
N PRO A 82 -10.16 23.91 9.94
CA PRO A 82 -11.32 24.43 9.21
C PRO A 82 -12.29 25.24 10.08
N ASP A 83 -12.23 25.12 11.41
CA ASP A 83 -13.13 25.80 12.34
C ASP A 83 -12.56 27.14 12.82
N THR A 84 -11.27 27.15 13.14
CA THR A 84 -10.60 28.30 13.76
C THR A 84 -9.83 29.15 12.77
N TRP A 85 -9.59 28.66 11.54
CA TRP A 85 -8.70 29.27 10.55
C TRP A 85 -7.28 29.53 11.08
N LYS A 86 -6.89 28.79 12.12
CA LYS A 86 -5.53 28.79 12.67
C LYS A 86 -4.75 27.61 12.13
N GLU A 87 -3.48 27.86 11.91
CA GLU A 87 -2.54 26.82 11.53
C GLU A 87 -2.39 25.78 12.64
N ILE A 88 -2.37 24.50 12.25
CA ILE A 88 -2.16 23.37 13.13
C ILE A 88 -0.67 23.03 13.13
N PRO A 89 -0.01 22.95 14.30
CA PRO A 89 1.37 22.50 14.42
C PRO A 89 1.56 21.11 13.80
N GLY A 90 2.63 20.92 13.02
CA GLY A 90 2.99 19.62 12.45
C GLY A 90 2.45 19.31 11.04
N GLY A 91 1.75 20.25 10.38
CA GLY A 91 1.31 20.07 8.99
C GLY A 91 2.46 20.14 7.98
N GLY A 92 2.57 19.12 7.10
CA GLY A 92 3.48 19.03 5.95
C GLY A 92 4.98 18.89 6.21
N GLY A 93 5.48 19.22 7.41
CA GLY A 93 6.76 18.76 7.96
C GLY A 93 7.99 18.83 7.05
N GLY A 94 8.14 19.91 6.27
CA GLY A 94 9.29 20.04 5.34
C GLY A 94 9.31 18.96 4.24
N LYS A 95 8.16 18.41 3.85
CA LYS A 95 8.06 17.43 2.77
C LYS A 95 7.93 18.10 1.41
N VAL A 96 8.46 17.45 0.38
CA VAL A 96 8.30 17.78 -1.05
C VAL A 96 7.64 16.63 -1.78
N CYS A 97 7.08 16.87 -2.96
CA CYS A 97 6.48 15.79 -3.76
C CYS A 97 7.52 15.14 -4.67
N PHE A 98 7.27 13.88 -5.04
CA PHE A 98 7.95 13.17 -6.13
C PHE A 98 6.95 12.25 -6.86
N ILE A 99 7.35 11.74 -8.03
CA ILE A 99 6.46 11.01 -8.94
C ILE A 99 6.69 9.50 -8.82
N LEU A 100 5.59 8.75 -8.83
CA LEU A 100 5.56 7.29 -8.88
C LEU A 100 5.35 6.78 -10.32
N TRP A 101 5.64 5.50 -10.57
CA TRP A 101 5.50 4.91 -11.91
C TRP A 101 4.06 4.81 -12.41
N ASN A 102 3.06 4.78 -11.53
CA ASN A 102 1.65 4.91 -11.93
C ASN A 102 1.29 6.36 -12.31
N ASN A 103 2.29 7.25 -12.35
CA ASN A 103 2.16 8.68 -12.63
C ASN A 103 1.18 9.37 -11.66
N ASP A 104 1.25 8.95 -10.40
CA ASP A 104 0.76 9.70 -9.26
C ASP A 104 1.91 10.34 -8.48
N PHE A 105 1.59 11.14 -7.48
CA PHE A 105 2.59 11.72 -6.59
C PHE A 105 2.36 11.36 -5.14
N THR A 106 3.44 11.37 -4.38
CA THR A 106 3.41 11.28 -2.92
C THR A 106 4.47 12.20 -2.31
N TRP A 107 4.59 12.17 -0.99
CA TRP A 107 5.42 13.06 -0.21
C TRP A 107 6.71 12.37 0.23
N LEU A 108 7.81 13.11 0.16
CA LEU A 108 9.13 12.71 0.61
C LEU A 108 9.64 13.78 1.59
N TYR A 109 10.35 13.37 2.64
CA TYR A 109 11.07 14.34 3.48
C TYR A 109 12.15 15.05 2.65
N ASN A 110 12.10 16.39 2.61
CA ASN A 110 12.92 17.15 1.69
C ASN A 110 14.41 17.05 2.05
N PRO A 111 15.27 16.50 1.17
CA PRO A 111 16.70 16.39 1.45
C PRO A 111 17.48 17.70 1.19
N GLY A 112 16.82 18.75 0.68
CA GLY A 112 17.47 20.02 0.33
C GLY A 112 16.49 21.14 0.00
N ARG A 113 16.81 21.98 -0.99
CA ARG A 113 15.90 23.05 -1.47
C ARG A 113 15.08 22.64 -2.69
N ASP A 114 15.61 21.76 -3.51
CA ASP A 114 14.96 21.30 -4.73
C ASP A 114 13.71 20.48 -4.40
N ALA A 115 12.60 20.81 -5.05
CA ALA A 115 11.40 19.99 -5.05
C ALA A 115 11.34 19.15 -6.33
N PRO A 116 11.44 17.80 -6.26
CA PRO A 116 11.34 16.94 -7.44
C PRO A 116 10.02 17.12 -8.20
N LEU A 117 8.95 17.42 -7.47
CA LEU A 117 7.63 17.71 -8.00
C LEU A 117 6.96 18.78 -7.12
N MET A 118 6.20 19.69 -7.74
CA MET A 118 5.31 20.60 -7.02
C MET A 118 3.94 19.95 -6.76
N SER A 119 3.32 20.25 -5.62
CA SER A 119 1.95 19.81 -5.32
C SER A 119 0.90 20.44 -6.27
N GLY A 120 1.20 21.63 -6.81
CA GLY A 120 0.43 22.30 -7.87
C GLY A 120 -0.60 23.33 -7.39
N GLY A 121 -1.05 23.25 -6.12
CA GLY A 121 -1.99 24.21 -5.53
C GLY A 121 -1.36 25.58 -5.19
N LEU A 122 -0.10 25.57 -4.75
CA LEU A 122 0.57 26.72 -4.16
C LEU A 122 1.96 26.90 -4.76
N LEU A 123 2.15 27.94 -5.58
CA LEU A 123 3.43 28.21 -6.21
C LEU A 123 3.54 29.67 -6.67
N ALA A 124 4.76 30.12 -6.93
CA ALA A 124 5.02 31.35 -7.66
C ALA A 124 6.07 31.15 -8.76
N LEU A 125 5.92 31.90 -9.85
CA LEU A 125 6.84 31.91 -10.98
C LEU A 125 6.84 33.26 -11.67
N SER A 126 7.86 33.55 -12.47
CA SER A 126 7.85 34.78 -13.28
C SER A 126 6.80 34.68 -14.39
N ARG A 127 6.10 35.78 -14.67
CA ARG A 127 5.18 35.87 -15.81
C ARG A 127 5.89 35.56 -17.13
N ARG A 128 7.15 35.99 -17.25
CA ARG A 128 8.00 35.63 -18.40
C ARG A 128 8.15 34.12 -18.56
N TRP A 129 8.40 33.38 -17.48
CA TRP A 129 8.49 31.91 -17.56
C TRP A 129 7.15 31.25 -17.87
N TRP A 130 6.05 31.78 -17.33
CA TRP A 130 4.69 31.35 -17.68
C TRP A 130 4.43 31.47 -19.19
N GLU A 131 4.76 32.62 -19.80
CA GLU A 131 4.59 32.88 -21.23
C GLU A 131 5.52 32.02 -22.09
N GLU A 132 6.80 31.87 -21.71
CA GLU A 132 7.78 31.07 -22.44
C GLU A 132 7.39 29.59 -22.51
N THR A 133 6.85 29.05 -21.40
CA THR A 133 6.41 27.65 -21.26
C THR A 133 5.00 27.38 -21.78
N GLY A 134 4.19 28.43 -22.00
CA GLY A 134 2.81 28.32 -22.50
C GLY A 134 1.73 28.13 -21.42
N GLY A 135 2.06 28.28 -20.13
CA GLY A 135 1.12 28.11 -19.02
C GLY A 135 0.75 26.64 -18.78
N TYR A 136 -0.52 26.27 -18.67
CA TYR A 136 -0.95 24.86 -18.62
C TYR A 136 -1.32 24.31 -20.01
N ASP A 137 -1.19 22.99 -20.19
CA ASP A 137 -1.73 22.26 -21.34
C ASP A 137 -3.24 22.54 -21.48
N THR A 138 -3.63 23.12 -22.63
CA THR A 138 -5.01 23.55 -22.90
C THR A 138 -5.98 22.40 -23.14
N LYS A 139 -5.47 21.19 -23.39
CA LYS A 139 -6.25 19.98 -23.61
C LYS A 139 -6.42 19.16 -22.33
N MET A 140 -5.73 19.51 -21.25
CA MET A 140 -6.06 19.00 -19.92
C MET A 140 -7.31 19.68 -19.39
N VAL A 141 -8.20 18.90 -18.78
CA VAL A 141 -9.50 19.40 -18.28
C VAL A 141 -9.69 19.06 -16.81
N ALA A 142 -10.58 19.78 -16.13
CA ALA A 142 -10.91 19.53 -14.73
C ALA A 142 -9.72 19.67 -13.76
N TRP A 143 -9.17 18.55 -13.28
CA TRP A 143 -8.17 18.46 -12.20
C TRP A 143 -7.25 17.26 -12.43
N GLY A 144 -6.00 17.34 -11.97
CA GLY A 144 -5.08 16.21 -11.87
C GLY A 144 -4.17 16.06 -13.09
N GLY A 145 -2.89 15.75 -12.84
CA GLY A 145 -1.85 15.60 -13.85
C GLY A 145 -1.14 16.89 -14.24
N GLU A 146 -1.74 18.06 -14.00
CA GLU A 146 -1.17 19.36 -14.38
C GLU A 146 0.07 19.72 -13.56
N ASN A 147 0.10 19.30 -12.29
CA ASN A 147 1.25 19.50 -11.41
C ASN A 147 2.45 18.65 -11.87
N ILE A 148 2.18 17.45 -12.41
CA ILE A 148 3.20 16.57 -12.98
C ILE A 148 3.74 17.15 -14.29
N ASP A 149 2.85 17.53 -15.21
CA ASP A 149 3.22 18.21 -16.46
C ASP A 149 4.10 19.43 -16.20
N GLN A 150 3.62 20.36 -15.35
CA GLN A 150 4.33 21.61 -15.10
C GLN A 150 5.67 21.39 -14.43
N SER A 151 5.78 20.39 -13.54
CA SER A 151 7.03 20.11 -12.83
C SER A 151 8.09 19.52 -13.76
N LEU A 152 7.71 18.47 -14.52
CA LEU A 152 8.64 17.83 -15.44
C LEU A 152 9.04 18.77 -16.56
N ARG A 153 8.09 19.51 -17.13
CA ARG A 153 8.39 20.58 -18.09
C ARG A 153 9.39 21.58 -17.53
N SER A 154 9.17 22.06 -16.31
CA SER A 154 10.07 23.05 -15.71
C SER A 154 11.48 22.51 -15.53
N TRP A 155 11.63 21.31 -14.97
CA TRP A 155 12.94 20.69 -14.80
C TRP A 155 13.64 20.40 -16.13
N LEU A 156 12.94 19.74 -17.06
CA LEU A 156 13.53 19.29 -18.31
C LEU A 156 13.85 20.46 -19.25
N CYS A 157 13.10 21.56 -19.20
CA CYS A 157 13.30 22.72 -20.06
C CYS A 157 14.22 23.80 -19.45
N GLY A 158 15.07 23.43 -18.48
CA GLY A 158 16.12 24.30 -17.93
C GLY A 158 15.65 25.27 -16.84
N GLY A 159 14.45 25.07 -16.29
CA GLY A 159 14.01 25.71 -15.06
C GLY A 159 14.40 24.91 -13.81
N ARG A 160 13.84 25.31 -12.67
CA ARG A 160 14.03 24.66 -11.37
C ARG A 160 12.79 24.84 -10.49
N ILE A 161 12.63 23.97 -9.51
CA ILE A 161 11.55 24.08 -8.51
C ILE A 161 12.19 24.04 -7.13
N GLU A 162 11.95 25.07 -6.32
CA GLU A 162 12.58 25.19 -5.01
C GLU A 162 11.56 25.51 -3.91
N VAL A 163 11.78 24.95 -2.72
CA VAL A 163 11.05 25.32 -1.52
C VAL A 163 11.59 26.66 -1.01
N ALA A 164 10.73 27.66 -0.87
CA ALA A 164 11.11 28.97 -0.34
C ALA A 164 11.26 28.90 1.19
N ASP A 165 12.48 29.10 1.66
CA ASP A 165 12.76 29.16 3.09
C ASP A 165 12.02 30.33 3.77
N GLY A 166 11.41 30.06 4.92
CA GLY A 166 10.55 31.01 5.64
C GLY A 166 9.15 31.21 5.06
N ALA A 167 8.80 30.61 3.91
CA ALA A 167 7.45 30.68 3.35
C ALA A 167 6.59 29.50 3.83
N TYR A 168 5.65 29.79 4.73
CA TYR A 168 4.69 28.80 5.24
C TYR A 168 3.28 29.18 4.81
N VAL A 169 2.54 28.23 4.26
CA VAL A 169 1.14 28.43 3.88
C VAL A 169 0.30 27.30 4.41
N ALA A 170 -0.60 27.62 5.35
CA ALA A 170 -1.51 26.63 5.91
C ALA A 170 -2.64 26.33 4.92
N HIS A 171 -2.85 25.06 4.58
CA HIS A 171 -3.86 24.60 3.64
C HIS A 171 -4.94 23.78 4.36
N MET A 172 -6.21 24.00 4.02
CA MET A 172 -7.32 23.22 4.57
C MET A 172 -7.45 21.88 3.82
N TRP A 173 -6.99 20.80 4.44
CA TRP A 173 -7.08 19.46 3.87
C TRP A 173 -8.51 18.95 3.82
N ARG A 174 -8.82 18.22 2.73
CA ARG A 174 -10.11 17.58 2.51
C ARG A 174 -10.19 16.30 3.34
N ASP A 175 -11.21 16.18 4.18
CA ASP A 175 -11.51 14.97 4.93
C ASP A 175 -12.90 14.46 4.49
N PRO A 176 -13.00 13.28 3.87
CA PRO A 176 -14.28 12.69 3.46
C PRO A 176 -15.28 12.52 4.62
N LYS A 177 -14.81 12.43 5.86
CA LYS A 177 -15.63 12.28 7.06
C LYS A 177 -16.07 13.61 7.65
N ASN A 178 -15.52 14.74 7.18
CA ASN A 178 -15.84 16.07 7.69
C ASN A 178 -16.73 16.84 6.69
N PRO A 179 -18.02 17.09 7.02
CA PRO A 179 -18.94 17.81 6.13
C PRO A 179 -18.49 19.21 5.71
N LYS A 180 -17.58 19.84 6.46
CA LYS A 180 -17.04 21.18 6.17
C LYS A 180 -15.97 21.14 5.08
N THR A 181 -15.21 20.05 4.99
CA THR A 181 -14.08 19.95 4.06
C THR A 181 -14.34 18.94 2.94
N VAL A 182 -15.37 18.11 3.02
CA VAL A 182 -15.73 17.15 1.96
C VAL A 182 -15.87 17.81 0.58
N LEU A 183 -15.40 17.12 -0.45
CA LEU A 183 -15.58 17.54 -1.84
C LEU A 183 -17.07 17.45 -2.20
N ARG A 184 -17.62 18.53 -2.76
CA ARG A 184 -19.05 18.63 -3.13
C ARG A 184 -19.30 18.48 -4.63
N TYR A 185 -18.29 18.06 -5.39
CA TYR A 185 -18.37 17.84 -6.83
C TYR A 185 -17.68 16.52 -7.18
N PRO A 186 -18.14 15.82 -8.22
CA PRO A 186 -17.51 14.59 -8.66
C PRO A 186 -16.11 14.87 -9.21
N ILE A 187 -15.16 13.99 -8.92
CA ILE A 187 -13.85 13.98 -9.59
C ILE A 187 -14.01 13.21 -10.91
N PRO A 188 -13.80 13.83 -12.08
CA PRO A 188 -13.97 13.16 -13.36
C PRO A 188 -12.77 12.28 -13.66
N THR A 189 -12.78 11.06 -13.14
CA THR A 189 -11.64 10.12 -13.19
C THR A 189 -11.07 9.90 -14.57
N LYS A 190 -11.94 9.72 -15.56
CA LYS A 190 -11.53 9.52 -16.94
C LYS A 190 -10.65 10.68 -17.41
N ASP A 191 -11.05 11.90 -17.08
CA ASP A 191 -10.28 13.10 -17.42
C ASP A 191 -8.98 13.19 -16.62
N VAL A 192 -9.00 12.83 -15.32
CA VAL A 192 -7.76 12.75 -14.50
C VAL A 192 -6.76 11.78 -15.13
N MET A 193 -7.22 10.58 -15.51
CA MET A 193 -6.35 9.58 -16.13
C MET A 193 -5.87 10.00 -17.51
N ARG A 194 -6.73 10.67 -18.30
CA ARG A 194 -6.34 11.26 -19.58
C ARG A 194 -5.27 12.32 -19.41
N ASN A 195 -5.43 13.23 -18.45
CA ASN A 195 -4.43 14.27 -18.16
C ASN A 195 -3.09 13.65 -17.73
N LYS A 196 -3.12 12.64 -16.85
CA LYS A 196 -1.91 11.89 -16.47
C LYS A 196 -1.28 11.21 -17.68
N ALA A 197 -2.05 10.55 -18.54
CA ALA A 197 -1.55 9.92 -19.76
C ALA A 197 -0.89 10.93 -20.72
N ARG A 198 -1.46 12.15 -20.83
CA ARG A 198 -0.86 13.26 -21.58
C ARG A 198 0.48 13.68 -20.97
N ALA A 199 0.54 13.93 -19.66
CA ALA A 199 1.78 14.28 -18.97
C ALA A 199 2.87 13.21 -19.13
N ALA A 200 2.49 11.93 -19.01
CA ALA A 200 3.42 10.80 -19.20
C ALA A 200 3.96 10.76 -20.63
N THR A 201 3.08 10.84 -21.62
CA THR A 201 3.45 10.84 -23.05
C THR A 201 4.31 12.05 -23.41
N ALA A 202 4.02 13.21 -22.80
CA ALA A 202 4.77 14.43 -23.02
C ALA A 202 6.18 14.37 -22.43
N TRP A 203 6.38 13.81 -21.23
CA TRP A 203 7.62 14.07 -20.49
C TRP A 203 8.45 12.85 -20.10
N PHE A 204 7.91 11.63 -20.16
CA PHE A 204 8.62 10.44 -19.67
C PHE A 204 9.53 9.80 -20.73
N GLY A 205 9.40 10.18 -22.00
CA GLY A 205 10.12 9.53 -23.11
C GLY A 205 9.78 8.04 -23.17
N ASP A 206 10.78 7.17 -23.31
CA ASP A 206 10.54 5.72 -23.38
C ASP A 206 9.90 5.14 -22.10
N PHE A 207 10.04 5.83 -20.95
CA PHE A 207 9.41 5.46 -19.69
C PHE A 207 7.89 5.61 -19.68
N THR A 208 7.29 6.26 -20.69
CA THR A 208 5.85 6.18 -20.91
C THR A 208 5.40 4.72 -21.00
N GLN A 209 6.23 3.82 -21.57
CA GLN A 209 5.90 2.39 -21.64
C GLN A 209 5.66 1.78 -20.25
N LYS A 210 6.49 2.10 -19.25
CA LYS A 210 6.30 1.64 -17.86
C LYS A 210 5.01 2.20 -17.26
N VAL A 211 4.70 3.48 -17.47
CA VAL A 211 3.44 4.07 -16.97
C VAL A 211 2.24 3.33 -17.56
N MET A 212 2.32 2.99 -18.85
CA MET A 212 1.25 2.33 -19.58
C MET A 212 1.06 0.85 -19.22
N THR A 213 1.95 0.23 -18.42
CA THR A 213 1.71 -1.12 -17.86
C THR A 213 0.73 -1.09 -16.67
N PHE A 214 0.54 0.07 -16.05
CA PHE A 214 -0.39 0.21 -14.92
C PHE A 214 -1.83 0.14 -15.42
N PRO A 215 -2.70 -0.69 -14.81
CA PRO A 215 -3.99 -0.95 -15.42
C PRO A 215 -4.97 0.25 -15.38
N GLU A 216 -4.65 1.33 -14.66
CA GLU A 216 -5.32 2.63 -14.73
C GLU A 216 -5.27 3.26 -16.14
N TYR A 217 -4.33 2.82 -17.00
CA TYR A 217 -4.15 3.31 -18.37
C TYR A 217 -4.71 2.38 -19.45
N GLU A 218 -5.34 1.25 -19.10
CA GLU A 218 -5.88 0.29 -20.07
C GLU A 218 -6.89 0.90 -21.05
N MET A 219 -7.63 1.93 -20.63
CA MET A 219 -8.55 2.64 -21.53
C MET A 219 -7.82 3.27 -22.73
N PHE A 220 -6.57 3.68 -22.58
CA PHE A 220 -5.79 4.26 -23.68
C PHE A 220 -5.00 3.19 -24.44
N THR A 221 -4.50 2.16 -23.74
CA THR A 221 -3.61 1.15 -24.33
C THR A 221 -4.35 -0.03 -24.97
N LYS A 222 -5.44 -0.50 -24.34
CA LYS A 222 -6.24 -1.64 -24.81
C LYS A 222 -7.52 -1.20 -25.53
N ASN A 223 -8.20 -0.17 -25.03
CA ASN A 223 -9.47 0.28 -25.61
C ASN A 223 -9.28 1.31 -26.74
N GLY A 224 -8.04 1.81 -26.92
CA GLY A 224 -7.71 2.77 -27.97
C GLY A 224 -8.34 4.15 -27.79
N GLU A 225 -8.72 4.53 -26.56
CA GLU A 225 -9.23 5.87 -26.31
C GLU A 225 -8.15 6.93 -26.58
N SER A 226 -8.55 8.05 -27.18
CA SER A 226 -7.62 9.12 -27.53
C SER A 226 -7.25 9.99 -26.31
N ILE A 227 -5.96 10.28 -26.16
CA ILE A 227 -5.45 11.29 -25.21
C ILE A 227 -5.51 12.72 -25.78
N GLY A 228 -5.96 12.88 -27.03
CA GLY A 228 -6.00 14.15 -27.77
C GLY A 228 -4.67 14.49 -28.45
N ASP A 229 -4.63 15.65 -29.12
CA ASP A 229 -3.43 16.13 -29.82
C ASP A 229 -2.27 16.43 -28.84
N MET A 230 -1.06 16.01 -29.22
CA MET A 230 0.18 16.14 -28.44
C MET A 230 1.23 16.99 -29.17
N SER A 231 0.91 17.54 -30.34
CA SER A 231 1.85 18.26 -31.21
C SER A 231 2.53 19.46 -30.53
N GLU A 232 1.81 20.14 -29.62
CA GLU A 232 2.30 21.30 -28.87
C GLU A 232 3.55 21.00 -28.02
N PHE A 233 3.68 19.78 -27.50
CA PHE A 233 4.82 19.39 -26.68
C PHE A 233 6.11 19.26 -27.49
N ALA A 234 6.03 18.79 -28.74
CA ALA A 234 7.20 18.69 -29.61
C ALA A 234 7.76 20.08 -29.93
N ALA A 235 6.90 21.01 -30.32
CA ALA A 235 7.28 22.40 -30.60
C ALA A 235 7.88 23.09 -29.36
N LEU A 236 7.31 22.84 -28.18
CA LEU A 236 7.82 23.41 -26.93
C LEU A 236 9.20 22.84 -26.56
N LYS A 237 9.38 21.52 -26.70
CA LYS A 237 10.67 20.86 -26.42
C LYS A 237 11.78 21.39 -27.30
N GLU A 238 11.51 21.59 -28.58
CA GLU A 238 12.46 22.19 -29.52
C GLU A 238 12.78 23.63 -29.12
N LYS A 239 11.75 24.47 -28.94
CA LYS A 239 11.89 25.90 -28.59
C LYS A 239 12.73 26.11 -27.33
N LEU A 240 12.55 25.29 -26.31
CA LEU A 240 13.26 25.43 -25.02
C LEU A 240 14.46 24.49 -24.88
N SER A 241 14.78 23.70 -25.92
CA SER A 241 15.87 22.71 -25.90
C SER A 241 15.79 21.78 -24.68
N CYS A 242 14.61 21.22 -24.43
CA CYS A 242 14.37 20.43 -23.22
C CYS A 242 15.17 19.11 -23.22
N ALA A 243 15.68 18.74 -22.05
CA ALA A 243 16.43 17.52 -21.81
C ALA A 243 15.53 16.27 -21.82
N PRO A 244 16.10 15.08 -22.08
CA PRO A 244 15.37 13.82 -21.94
C PRO A 244 15.06 13.50 -20.47
N PHE A 245 14.01 12.69 -20.23
CA PHE A 245 13.55 12.30 -18.89
C PHE A 245 14.63 11.63 -18.02
N THR A 246 15.59 10.95 -18.63
CA THR A 246 16.76 10.38 -17.94
C THR A 246 17.55 11.41 -17.14
N SER A 247 17.55 12.68 -17.57
CA SER A 247 18.19 13.78 -16.86
C SER A 247 17.48 14.11 -15.53
N TYR A 248 16.15 13.97 -15.50
CA TYR A 248 15.35 14.14 -14.28
C TYR A 248 15.59 12.99 -13.31
N LEU A 249 15.57 11.75 -13.81
CA LEU A 249 15.87 10.56 -13.02
C LEU A 249 17.29 10.59 -12.44
N ASP A 250 18.26 11.11 -13.19
CA ASP A 250 19.66 11.27 -12.74
C ASP A 250 19.78 12.33 -11.63
N ARG A 251 19.17 13.52 -11.81
CA ARG A 251 19.19 14.57 -10.77
C ARG A 251 18.56 14.09 -9.46
N PHE A 252 17.49 13.32 -9.54
CA PHE A 252 16.80 12.73 -8.39
C PHE A 252 17.14 11.25 -8.21
N SER A 253 18.36 10.84 -8.58
CA SER A 253 18.85 9.45 -8.48
C SER A 253 18.75 8.89 -7.07
N TYR A 254 18.81 9.74 -6.05
CA TYR A 254 18.61 9.33 -4.68
C TYR A 254 17.19 8.79 -4.39
N ILE A 255 16.19 9.16 -5.19
CA ILE A 255 14.83 8.60 -5.15
C ILE A 255 14.77 7.37 -6.05
N TYR A 256 15.18 7.54 -7.31
CA TYR A 256 14.91 6.55 -8.34
C TYR A 256 15.90 5.39 -8.33
N LEU A 257 17.20 5.65 -8.21
CA LEU A 257 18.24 4.60 -8.21
C LEU A 257 18.57 4.15 -6.79
N ASP A 258 19.02 5.06 -5.92
CA ASP A 258 19.46 4.71 -4.56
C ASP A 258 18.28 4.28 -3.67
N GLY A 259 17.11 4.86 -3.90
CA GLY A 259 15.87 4.59 -3.18
C GLY A 259 15.16 3.31 -3.64
N GLY A 260 15.54 2.76 -4.80
CA GLY A 260 15.00 1.50 -5.32
C GLY A 260 13.74 1.62 -6.18
N LEU A 261 13.30 2.82 -6.59
CA LEU A 261 12.17 2.94 -7.52
C LEU A 261 12.48 2.42 -8.93
N ILE A 262 13.75 2.38 -9.33
CA ILE A 262 14.27 1.63 -10.46
C ILE A 262 15.15 0.54 -9.84
N PRO A 263 14.61 -0.66 -9.57
CA PRO A 263 15.38 -1.73 -8.95
C PRO A 263 16.23 -2.45 -10.00
N ASP A 264 17.37 -3.01 -9.58
CA ASP A 264 18.19 -3.88 -10.45
C ASP A 264 17.46 -5.17 -10.82
N GLN A 265 16.67 -5.68 -9.87
CA GLN A 265 16.01 -6.97 -9.99
C GLN A 265 14.75 -6.99 -9.12
N VAL A 266 13.73 -7.66 -9.64
CA VAL A 266 12.49 -8.00 -8.94
C VAL A 266 12.41 -9.51 -8.79
N PHE A 267 11.91 -9.99 -7.66
CA PHE A 267 11.91 -11.41 -7.31
C PHE A 267 10.79 -11.79 -6.34
N GLN A 268 10.55 -13.10 -6.19
CA GLN A 268 9.79 -13.66 -5.09
C GLN A 268 10.74 -14.11 -3.97
N LEU A 269 10.23 -14.17 -2.73
CA LEU A 269 10.96 -14.72 -1.58
C LEU A 269 10.27 -16.00 -1.11
N ARG A 270 10.96 -17.14 -1.19
CA ARG A 270 10.46 -18.43 -0.69
C ARG A 270 11.16 -18.79 0.62
N GLU A 271 10.40 -19.27 1.59
CA GLU A 271 10.95 -19.96 2.74
C GLU A 271 11.10 -21.45 2.41
N LYS A 272 12.33 -21.96 2.48
CA LYS A 272 12.73 -23.26 1.91
C LYS A 272 12.03 -24.44 2.57
N LYS A 273 11.82 -24.40 3.89
CA LYS A 273 11.29 -25.53 4.66
C LYS A 273 9.80 -25.73 4.41
N THR A 274 9.04 -24.65 4.31
CA THR A 274 7.60 -24.64 4.02
C THR A 274 7.32 -24.77 2.53
N GLY A 275 8.25 -24.32 1.68
CA GLY A 275 8.07 -24.23 0.23
C GLY A 275 7.14 -23.09 -0.20
N LEU A 276 6.74 -22.22 0.73
CA LEU A 276 5.80 -21.13 0.51
C LEU A 276 6.51 -19.81 0.27
N CYS A 277 5.86 -18.91 -0.48
CA CYS A 277 6.38 -17.60 -0.81
C CYS A 277 5.75 -16.50 0.04
N LEU A 278 6.57 -15.50 0.37
CA LEU A 278 6.14 -14.26 0.99
C LEU A 278 5.05 -13.60 0.12
N HIS A 279 3.95 -13.21 0.75
CA HIS A 279 2.76 -12.72 0.09
C HIS A 279 2.13 -11.60 0.91
N ILE A 280 1.72 -10.53 0.24
CA ILE A 280 0.99 -9.43 0.86
C ILE A 280 -0.50 -9.77 0.91
N LYS A 281 -0.98 -10.10 2.11
CA LYS A 281 -2.39 -10.28 2.40
C LYS A 281 -3.03 -8.90 2.59
N ARG A 282 -3.68 -8.43 1.53
CA ARG A 282 -4.29 -7.11 1.48
C ARG A 282 -5.42 -6.97 2.51
N ASN A 283 -5.38 -5.90 3.28
CA ASN A 283 -6.47 -5.41 4.12
C ASN A 283 -7.27 -4.32 3.39
N ASP A 284 -8.49 -4.00 3.86
CA ASP A 284 -9.32 -2.92 3.28
C ASP A 284 -8.60 -1.56 3.31
N ARG A 285 -7.81 -1.34 4.36
CA ARG A 285 -6.92 -0.19 4.53
C ARG A 285 -5.52 -0.68 4.88
N ALA A 286 -4.50 0.11 4.54
CA ALA A 286 -3.16 -0.10 5.07
C ALA A 286 -3.17 0.06 6.61
N PRO A 287 -2.25 -0.61 7.34
CA PRO A 287 -1.20 -1.49 6.83
C PRO A 287 -1.73 -2.83 6.32
N HIS A 288 -1.04 -3.44 5.36
CA HIS A 288 -1.37 -4.79 4.88
C HIS A 288 -0.57 -5.84 5.64
N ASN A 289 -1.13 -7.04 5.78
CA ASN A 289 -0.46 -8.13 6.49
C ASN A 289 0.50 -8.87 5.54
N VAL A 290 1.54 -9.47 6.10
CA VAL A 290 2.49 -10.29 5.36
C VAL A 290 2.39 -11.74 5.84
N VAL A 291 2.18 -12.65 4.89
CA VAL A 291 1.97 -14.08 5.12
C VAL A 291 2.81 -14.89 4.15
N LEU A 292 2.87 -16.21 4.34
CA LEU A 292 3.33 -17.19 3.38
C LEU A 292 2.12 -17.80 2.66
N ALA A 293 2.20 -17.90 1.35
CA ALA A 293 1.20 -18.53 0.49
C ALA A 293 1.88 -19.38 -0.60
N ALA A 294 1.10 -20.13 -1.38
CA ALA A 294 1.64 -20.84 -2.54
C ALA A 294 2.37 -19.85 -3.47
N CYS A 295 3.57 -20.23 -3.94
CA CYS A 295 4.38 -19.40 -4.82
C CYS A 295 3.67 -19.20 -6.17
N ALA A 296 3.48 -17.95 -6.56
CA ALA A 296 3.03 -17.59 -7.88
C ALA A 296 4.11 -17.99 -8.89
N GLY A 297 3.73 -18.43 -10.08
CA GLY A 297 4.66 -18.95 -11.08
C GLY A 297 5.69 -17.92 -11.60
N HIS A 298 6.28 -18.21 -12.75
CA HIS A 298 7.27 -17.33 -13.36
C HIS A 298 6.64 -16.06 -13.96
N HIS A 299 7.36 -14.93 -13.91
CA HIS A 299 6.90 -13.66 -14.47
C HIS A 299 6.74 -13.71 -16.01
N ASP A 300 7.66 -14.36 -16.71
CA ASP A 300 7.71 -14.39 -18.19
C ASP A 300 6.51 -15.08 -18.83
N LEU A 301 5.74 -15.84 -18.06
CA LEU A 301 4.51 -16.49 -18.51
C LEU A 301 3.26 -15.68 -18.14
N HIS A 302 3.41 -14.47 -17.61
CA HIS A 302 2.34 -13.70 -16.94
C HIS A 302 1.67 -14.51 -15.80
N GLN A 303 2.45 -15.38 -15.16
CA GLN A 303 2.01 -16.34 -14.14
C GLN A 303 2.44 -15.93 -12.71
N SER A 304 3.01 -14.74 -12.52
CA SER A 304 3.42 -14.24 -11.20
C SER A 304 2.39 -13.25 -10.66
N SER A 305 2.06 -13.37 -9.38
CA SER A 305 1.22 -12.41 -8.68
C SER A 305 2.06 -11.25 -8.19
N GLU A 306 1.64 -10.02 -8.51
CA GLU A 306 2.33 -8.83 -8.01
C GLU A 306 2.36 -8.77 -6.48
N LEU A 307 1.41 -9.43 -5.78
CA LEU A 307 1.41 -9.55 -4.32
C LEU A 307 2.59 -10.33 -3.73
N GLN A 308 3.37 -11.00 -4.58
CA GLN A 308 4.56 -11.76 -4.20
C GLN A 308 5.85 -11.22 -4.86
N LEU A 309 5.78 -10.11 -5.57
CA LEU A 309 6.94 -9.52 -6.24
C LEU A 309 7.55 -8.43 -5.36
N PHE A 310 8.81 -8.61 -5.00
CA PHE A 310 9.57 -7.72 -4.15
C PHE A 310 10.88 -7.30 -4.82
N HIS A 311 11.48 -6.23 -4.35
CA HIS A 311 12.84 -5.84 -4.70
C HIS A 311 13.53 -5.19 -3.51
N ARG A 312 14.85 -5.04 -3.61
CA ARG A 312 15.61 -4.24 -2.65
C ARG A 312 15.23 -2.76 -2.83
N GLY A 313 15.07 -2.04 -1.72
CA GLY A 313 14.68 -0.64 -1.73
C GLY A 313 15.04 0.09 -0.43
N ASN A 314 14.66 1.36 -0.33
CA ASN A 314 15.11 2.30 0.71
C ASN A 314 16.62 2.56 0.60
N ARG A 315 17.01 3.84 0.69
CA ARG A 315 18.42 4.22 0.66
C ARG A 315 19.16 3.61 1.83
N ASP A 316 20.38 3.11 1.61
CA ASP A 316 21.26 2.77 2.72
C ASP A 316 21.90 4.05 3.27
N ALA A 317 21.35 4.58 4.36
CA ALA A 317 21.86 5.79 5.02
C ALA A 317 23.34 5.66 5.47
N SER A 318 23.87 4.44 5.61
CA SER A 318 25.29 4.22 5.95
C SER A 318 26.23 4.31 4.75
N LYS A 319 25.72 4.23 3.52
CA LYS A 319 26.50 4.22 2.27
C LYS A 319 26.21 5.46 1.42
N ARG A 320 26.53 6.65 1.95
CA ARG A 320 26.30 7.93 1.25
C ARG A 320 26.99 7.95 -0.12
N GLY A 321 26.22 8.24 -1.17
CA GLY A 321 26.73 8.38 -2.54
C GLY A 321 26.96 7.07 -3.30
N LYS A 322 26.40 5.94 -2.84
CA LYS A 322 26.39 4.66 -3.57
C LYS A 322 24.97 4.10 -3.70
N PRO A 323 24.60 3.49 -4.84
CA PRO A 323 23.26 2.93 -5.02
C PRO A 323 23.04 1.62 -4.22
N CYS A 324 21.89 1.57 -3.54
CA CYS A 324 21.11 0.43 -3.03
C CYS A 324 21.69 -0.46 -1.88
N CYS A 325 20.92 -0.95 -0.90
CA CYS A 325 19.58 -0.61 -0.37
C CYS A 325 19.48 -1.17 1.07
N SER A 326 18.63 -0.63 1.94
CA SER A 326 18.47 -1.11 3.33
C SER A 326 17.13 -1.74 3.66
N GLY A 327 16.24 -1.95 2.70
CA GLY A 327 14.90 -2.50 2.91
C GLY A 327 14.44 -3.39 1.75
N ILE A 328 13.23 -3.96 1.92
CA ILE A 328 12.55 -4.77 0.92
C ILE A 328 11.22 -4.10 0.58
N MET A 329 11.10 -3.70 -0.68
CA MET A 329 9.95 -3.01 -1.27
C MET A 329 9.04 -4.00 -2.00
N HIS A 330 7.74 -3.75 -1.94
CA HIS A 330 6.73 -4.41 -2.76
C HIS A 330 6.74 -3.80 -4.16
N TRP A 331 6.96 -4.59 -5.20
CA TRP A 331 7.13 -4.06 -6.56
C TRP A 331 5.86 -3.41 -7.11
N ASN A 332 5.99 -2.22 -7.70
CA ASN A 332 4.90 -1.33 -8.14
C ASN A 332 4.04 -0.71 -7.02
N PHE A 333 4.38 -0.96 -5.75
CA PHE A 333 3.71 -0.34 -4.62
C PHE A 333 4.75 0.41 -3.79
N LEU A 334 4.45 1.64 -3.38
CA LEU A 334 5.29 2.35 -2.41
C LEU A 334 5.04 1.80 -1.00
N GLN A 335 5.24 0.49 -0.82
CA GLN A 335 5.00 -0.24 0.42
C GLN A 335 6.22 -1.11 0.72
N CYS A 336 6.73 -1.02 1.93
CA CYS A 336 7.93 -1.73 2.39
C CYS A 336 7.56 -2.71 3.47
N LEU A 337 8.30 -3.82 3.57
CA LEU A 337 8.23 -4.68 4.74
C LEU A 337 8.57 -3.86 5.98
N ASP A 338 7.70 -3.91 6.97
CA ASP A 338 7.79 -3.13 8.19
C ASP A 338 7.61 -4.06 9.39
N ALA A 339 8.60 -4.02 10.26
CA ALA A 339 8.66 -4.81 11.47
C ALA A 339 8.99 -3.90 12.66
N GLN A 340 8.27 -4.07 13.75
CA GLN A 340 8.38 -3.20 14.92
C GLN A 340 9.29 -3.77 16.02
N ARG A 341 9.20 -5.09 16.27
CA ARG A 341 9.96 -5.81 17.30
C ARG A 341 9.86 -7.33 17.13
N VAL A 342 10.71 -8.06 17.83
CA VAL A 342 10.64 -9.52 17.99
C VAL A 342 9.30 -9.93 18.63
N GLY A 343 8.72 -11.03 18.16
CA GLY A 343 7.42 -11.56 18.55
C GLY A 343 6.23 -11.04 17.74
N MET A 344 6.39 -9.94 16.99
CA MET A 344 5.29 -9.37 16.21
C MET A 344 5.21 -9.90 14.78
N GLY A 345 3.98 -9.97 14.27
CA GLY A 345 3.70 -10.20 12.86
C GLY A 345 4.25 -9.06 11.98
N VAL A 346 4.59 -9.41 10.75
CA VAL A 346 5.12 -8.47 9.76
C VAL A 346 3.97 -7.82 8.99
N GLN A 347 4.07 -6.51 8.76
CA GLN A 347 3.12 -5.75 7.96
C GLN A 347 3.84 -4.96 6.86
N THR A 348 3.05 -4.27 6.03
CA THR A 348 3.58 -3.27 5.09
C THR A 348 3.19 -1.86 5.50
N PHE A 349 4.12 -0.92 5.32
CA PHE A 349 3.87 0.51 5.48
C PHE A 349 4.45 1.29 4.30
N GLU A 350 4.04 2.55 4.14
CA GLU A 350 4.62 3.44 3.11
C GLU A 350 6.14 3.50 3.26
N CYS A 351 6.85 3.30 2.16
CA CYS A 351 8.31 3.25 2.19
C CYS A 351 8.92 4.59 2.59
N GLU A 352 9.80 4.56 3.59
CA GLU A 352 10.66 5.69 3.90
C GLU A 352 11.90 5.62 3.00
N ILE A 353 11.77 6.17 1.79
CA ILE A 353 12.80 6.14 0.74
C ILE A 353 14.16 6.64 1.27
N GLY A 354 14.17 7.56 2.23
CA GLY A 354 15.38 8.08 2.86
C GLY A 354 16.20 7.04 3.66
N GLY A 355 15.62 5.88 4.00
CA GLY A 355 16.30 4.82 4.75
C GLY A 355 16.46 5.07 6.24
N SER A 356 15.76 6.07 6.77
CA SER A 356 15.84 6.47 8.18
C SER A 356 14.98 5.60 9.10
N SER A 357 13.92 4.97 8.56
CA SER A 357 13.03 4.10 9.32
C SER A 357 13.76 2.82 9.75
N GLN A 358 13.95 2.64 11.06
CA GLN A 358 14.53 1.41 11.61
C GLN A 358 13.63 0.19 11.39
N HIS A 359 12.31 0.40 11.28
CA HIS A 359 11.35 -0.69 11.11
C HIS A 359 11.43 -1.33 9.73
N GLN A 360 11.88 -0.57 8.73
CA GLN A 360 12.00 -1.00 7.34
C GLN A 360 13.43 -1.39 6.97
N LYS A 361 14.31 -1.53 7.97
CA LYS A 361 15.67 -2.05 7.76
C LYS A 361 15.63 -3.55 7.61
N VAL A 362 15.52 -4.03 6.37
CA VAL A 362 15.40 -5.45 6.05
C VAL A 362 16.45 -5.83 5.02
N GLN A 363 17.20 -6.89 5.29
CA GLN A 363 18.22 -7.41 4.38
C GLN A 363 18.14 -8.94 4.31
N LEU A 364 18.17 -9.48 3.09
CA LEU A 364 18.45 -10.89 2.87
C LEU A 364 19.97 -11.11 2.93
N SER A 365 20.44 -11.91 3.87
CA SER A 365 21.86 -12.26 4.04
C SER A 365 22.31 -13.33 3.04
N GLU A 366 23.62 -13.52 2.91
CA GLU A 366 24.20 -14.57 2.05
C GLU A 366 23.86 -15.99 2.56
N GLU A 367 23.65 -16.15 3.86
CA GLU A 367 23.23 -17.40 4.50
C GLU A 367 21.72 -17.65 4.42
N GLY A 368 20.99 -16.89 3.59
CA GLY A 368 19.56 -17.03 3.41
C GLY A 368 18.73 -16.61 4.62
N GLN A 369 19.24 -15.73 5.49
CA GLN A 369 18.44 -15.18 6.58
C GLN A 369 17.84 -13.84 6.15
N LEU A 370 16.54 -13.65 6.36
CA LEU A 370 15.90 -12.36 6.17
C LEU A 370 15.96 -11.59 7.50
N LEU A 371 16.95 -10.70 7.60
CA LEU A 371 17.33 -9.97 8.80
C LEU A 371 16.52 -8.68 8.95
N TRP A 372 16.17 -8.33 10.18
CA TRP A 372 15.55 -7.07 10.55
C TRP A 372 16.47 -6.24 11.47
N ASN A 373 16.55 -4.94 11.18
CA ASN A 373 17.25 -3.91 11.94
C ASN A 373 18.69 -4.30 12.30
N TRP A 374 19.55 -4.42 11.28
CA TRP A 374 20.96 -4.77 11.46
C TRP A 374 21.86 -3.54 11.60
N LYS A 375 22.90 -3.64 12.45
CA LYS A 375 23.96 -2.63 12.59
C LYS A 375 25.29 -3.16 12.07
N GLY A 376 25.51 -3.11 10.76
CA GLY A 376 26.81 -3.34 10.12
C GLY A 376 27.31 -4.78 9.99
N ALA A 377 26.91 -5.70 10.87
CA ALA A 377 27.24 -7.14 10.79
C ALA A 377 26.03 -8.02 11.17
N TRP A 378 26.06 -9.30 10.76
CA TRP A 378 24.99 -10.29 11.01
C TRP A 378 24.72 -10.54 12.50
N SER A 379 25.72 -10.39 13.37
CA SER A 379 25.59 -10.48 14.83
C SER A 379 24.88 -9.27 15.46
N GLY A 380 24.61 -8.22 14.67
CA GLY A 380 23.97 -6.98 15.11
C GLY A 380 22.53 -6.81 14.62
N ALA A 381 21.88 -7.87 14.11
CA ALA A 381 20.45 -7.86 13.78
C ALA A 381 19.59 -8.01 15.03
N LEU A 382 18.52 -7.22 15.14
CA LEU A 382 17.59 -7.32 16.28
C LEU A 382 16.60 -8.47 16.14
N GLY A 383 16.37 -8.99 14.93
CA GLY A 383 15.49 -10.14 14.71
C GLY A 383 15.52 -10.64 13.27
N CYS A 384 14.90 -11.79 13.04
CA CYS A 384 14.85 -12.47 11.74
C CYS A 384 13.40 -12.86 11.41
N PHE A 385 13.04 -12.76 10.13
CA PHE A 385 11.73 -13.17 9.66
C PHE A 385 11.62 -14.70 9.70
N ALA A 386 10.54 -15.21 10.28
CA ALA A 386 10.27 -16.63 10.37
C ALA A 386 8.78 -16.94 10.16
N PRO A 387 8.44 -18.14 9.63
CA PRO A 387 7.07 -18.63 9.64
C PRO A 387 6.52 -18.66 11.08
N GLN A 388 5.31 -18.14 11.27
CA GLN A 388 4.59 -18.20 12.53
C GLN A 388 3.82 -19.51 12.62
N ALA A 389 3.77 -20.13 13.80
CA ALA A 389 2.96 -21.33 14.03
C ALA A 389 1.46 -21.03 13.77
N PRO A 390 0.68 -22.01 13.30
CA PRO A 390 -0.73 -21.80 12.96
C PRO A 390 -1.55 -21.40 14.19
N LYS A 391 -2.55 -20.55 13.96
CA LYS A 391 -3.54 -20.17 14.96
C LYS A 391 -4.47 -21.36 15.23
N LEU A 392 -4.56 -21.77 16.50
CA LEU A 392 -5.42 -22.85 16.99
C LEU A 392 -6.73 -22.31 17.59
N GLY A 393 -6.76 -21.05 18.01
CA GLY A 393 -7.95 -20.45 18.62
C GLY A 393 -7.78 -18.97 18.92
N VAL A 394 -8.82 -18.37 19.49
CA VAL A 394 -8.82 -16.97 19.95
C VAL A 394 -9.06 -16.91 21.45
N ALA A 395 -8.50 -15.89 22.11
CA ALA A 395 -8.84 -15.60 23.48
C ALA A 395 -10.22 -14.94 23.56
N THR A 396 -11.06 -15.43 24.46
CA THR A 396 -12.36 -14.86 24.79
C THR A 396 -12.43 -14.60 26.29
N VAL A 397 -13.50 -13.93 26.72
CA VAL A 397 -13.82 -13.79 28.15
C VAL A 397 -14.98 -14.72 28.49
N THR A 398 -14.93 -15.36 29.65
CA THR A 398 -16.02 -16.21 30.18
C THR A 398 -16.11 -16.08 31.70
N SER A 399 -17.08 -16.75 32.32
CA SER A 399 -17.18 -16.81 33.78
C SER A 399 -16.06 -17.67 34.38
N VAL A 400 -15.68 -17.37 35.62
CA VAL A 400 -14.52 -18.01 36.31
C VAL A 400 -14.58 -19.54 36.33
N ASP A 401 -15.79 -20.11 36.36
CA ASP A 401 -16.02 -21.56 36.42
C ASP A 401 -15.70 -22.28 35.10
N HIS A 402 -15.65 -21.55 33.99
CA HIS A 402 -15.48 -22.12 32.65
C HIS A 402 -14.12 -21.82 32.01
N CYS A 403 -13.18 -21.20 32.74
CA CYS A 403 -11.89 -20.85 32.17
C CYS A 403 -10.99 -22.05 31.88
N SER A 404 -10.62 -22.18 30.60
CA SER A 404 -9.65 -23.15 30.13
C SER A 404 -8.20 -22.65 30.16
N ALA A 405 -7.95 -21.34 30.10
CA ALA A 405 -6.59 -20.80 30.02
C ALA A 405 -5.97 -20.57 31.41
N MET A 406 -4.76 -21.10 31.61
CA MET A 406 -4.06 -21.14 32.89
C MET A 406 -2.68 -20.49 32.81
N VAL A 407 -2.32 -19.78 33.88
CA VAL A 407 -1.01 -19.17 34.10
C VAL A 407 0.01 -20.26 34.42
N GLU A 408 1.01 -20.40 33.56
CA GLU A 408 2.19 -21.24 33.73
C GLU A 408 3.39 -20.33 34.01
N ALA A 409 3.92 -20.38 35.24
CA ALA A 409 5.00 -19.49 35.69
C ALA A 409 6.30 -19.68 34.89
N LEU A 410 7.00 -18.58 34.64
CA LEU A 410 8.33 -18.56 34.02
C LEU A 410 9.34 -17.95 34.99
N GLY A 411 10.28 -18.76 35.45
CA GLY A 411 11.28 -18.37 36.45
C GLY A 411 10.72 -18.34 37.88
N ASP A 412 11.58 -17.96 38.82
CA ASP A 412 11.31 -18.04 40.26
C ASP A 412 10.93 -16.69 40.89
N GLU A 413 11.04 -15.59 40.14
CA GLU A 413 10.68 -14.26 40.62
C GLU A 413 9.16 -14.12 40.74
N THR A 414 8.70 -13.57 41.87
CA THR A 414 7.27 -13.43 42.15
C THR A 414 6.94 -12.12 42.86
N PHE A 415 5.69 -11.71 42.76
CA PHE A 415 5.06 -10.63 43.48
C PHE A 415 4.00 -11.17 44.46
N PRO A 416 3.70 -10.47 45.57
CA PRO A 416 2.56 -10.81 46.42
C PRO A 416 1.24 -10.62 45.66
N GLY A 417 0.32 -11.59 45.76
CA GLY A 417 -1.04 -11.50 45.19
C GLY A 417 -2.12 -11.97 46.16
N ASP A 418 -3.38 -11.84 45.76
CA ASP A 418 -4.56 -12.06 46.61
C ASP A 418 -4.61 -13.43 47.31
N THR A 419 -4.09 -14.48 46.66
CA THR A 419 -4.20 -15.87 47.12
C THR A 419 -2.85 -16.59 47.19
N GLY A 420 -1.74 -15.84 47.24
CA GLY A 420 -0.38 -16.39 47.27
C GLY A 420 0.61 -15.51 46.51
N THR A 421 1.52 -16.13 45.77
CA THR A 421 2.52 -15.44 44.95
C THR A 421 2.12 -15.47 43.47
N VAL A 422 2.39 -14.37 42.76
CA VAL A 422 2.15 -14.21 41.32
C VAL A 422 3.50 -14.15 40.61
N PRO A 423 3.76 -14.95 39.57
CA PRO A 423 5.06 -14.94 38.90
C PRO A 423 5.32 -13.61 38.17
N SER A 424 6.58 -13.16 38.10
CA SER A 424 6.94 -11.92 37.38
C SER A 424 6.81 -12.07 35.86
N ALA A 425 6.86 -13.31 35.36
CA ALA A 425 6.58 -13.68 33.99
C ALA A 425 5.83 -15.03 33.90
N PHE A 426 4.98 -15.20 32.89
CA PHE A 426 4.23 -16.45 32.68
C PHE A 426 3.89 -16.69 31.21
N ARG A 427 3.46 -17.92 30.88
CA ARG A 427 2.68 -18.23 29.66
C ARG A 427 1.24 -18.51 30.03
N LEU A 428 0.31 -18.14 29.15
CA LEU A 428 -1.10 -18.46 29.35
C LEU A 428 -1.45 -19.69 28.51
N LYS A 429 -1.54 -20.85 29.13
CA LYS A 429 -1.71 -22.15 28.45
C LYS A 429 -3.15 -22.64 28.55
N SER A 430 -3.74 -23.00 27.43
CA SER A 430 -5.05 -23.63 27.37
C SER A 430 -5.00 -25.06 27.92
N ARG A 431 -5.99 -25.43 28.73
CA ARG A 431 -6.27 -26.84 29.09
C ARG A 431 -6.93 -27.61 27.95
N ASP A 432 -7.55 -26.90 27.01
CA ASP A 432 -8.25 -27.48 25.87
C ASP A 432 -7.31 -27.59 24.64
N GLY A 433 -7.58 -28.56 23.76
CA GLY A 433 -6.89 -28.66 22.47
C GLY A 433 -5.41 -29.05 22.51
N GLY A 434 -4.94 -29.76 23.54
CA GLY A 434 -3.58 -30.30 23.59
C GLY A 434 -2.52 -29.37 24.17
N GLY A 435 -2.92 -28.30 24.88
CA GLY A 435 -1.97 -27.45 25.62
C GLY A 435 -1.43 -26.26 24.83
N ALA A 436 -2.25 -25.58 24.02
CA ALA A 436 -1.84 -24.40 23.25
C ALA A 436 -1.50 -23.20 24.17
N CYS A 437 -0.58 -22.34 23.76
CA CYS A 437 -0.22 -21.12 24.49
C CYS A 437 -0.82 -19.88 23.82
N ALA A 438 -1.33 -18.97 24.64
CA ALA A 438 -1.79 -17.67 24.20
C ALA A 438 -0.59 -16.84 23.75
N ALA A 439 -0.80 -16.06 22.71
CA ALA A 439 0.22 -15.23 22.13
C ALA A 439 -0.39 -13.92 21.62
N ALA A 440 0.27 -12.81 21.91
CA ALA A 440 -0.11 -11.53 21.34
C ALA A 440 0.28 -11.50 19.85
N GLY A 441 -0.60 -11.02 18.98
CA GLY A 441 -0.23 -10.75 17.60
C GLY A 441 -1.28 -9.94 16.87
N THR A 442 -1.02 -9.67 15.60
CA THR A 442 -1.91 -8.88 14.75
C THR A 442 -3.22 -9.63 14.48
N LYS A 443 -4.34 -8.91 14.51
CA LYS A 443 -5.65 -9.45 14.12
C LYS A 443 -5.64 -9.94 12.67
N GLU A 444 -6.20 -11.12 12.45
CA GLU A 444 -6.51 -11.59 11.09
C GLU A 444 -7.84 -10.99 10.62
N GLY A 445 -7.80 -9.99 9.74
CA GLY A 445 -8.99 -9.37 9.13
C GLY A 445 -9.04 -7.85 9.25
N ASN A 446 -10.10 -7.25 8.68
CA ASN A 446 -10.29 -5.80 8.63
C ASN A 446 -10.91 -5.28 9.94
N GLY A 447 -10.08 -5.10 10.97
CA GLY A 447 -10.51 -4.48 12.23
C GLY A 447 -10.25 -2.98 12.26
N ASP A 448 -11.31 -2.16 12.37
CA ASP A 448 -11.25 -0.73 12.71
C ASP A 448 -10.93 -0.47 14.21
N SER A 449 -10.33 -1.45 14.93
CA SER A 449 -9.98 -1.30 16.35
C SER A 449 -8.61 -0.64 16.52
N ALA A 450 -8.52 0.33 17.42
CA ALA A 450 -7.37 1.22 17.60
C ALA A 450 -5.99 0.56 17.89
N SER A 451 -5.92 -0.74 18.18
CA SER A 451 -4.64 -1.46 18.35
C SER A 451 -4.30 -2.51 17.29
N ASN A 452 -5.21 -2.88 16.37
CA ASN A 452 -5.06 -3.97 15.38
C ASN A 452 -4.44 -5.29 15.90
N MET A 453 -4.49 -5.55 17.20
CA MET A 453 -3.84 -6.66 17.88
C MET A 453 -4.87 -7.49 18.66
N GLU A 454 -4.65 -8.81 18.73
CA GLU A 454 -5.47 -9.77 19.48
C GLU A 454 -4.59 -10.77 20.22
N LEU A 455 -5.19 -11.41 21.22
CA LEU A 455 -4.63 -12.57 21.89
C LEU A 455 -5.21 -13.83 21.24
N HIS A 456 -4.34 -14.66 20.66
CA HIS A 456 -4.74 -15.92 20.01
C HIS A 456 -3.95 -17.08 20.58
N PHE A 457 -4.47 -18.30 20.45
CA PHE A 457 -3.78 -19.51 20.91
C PHE A 457 -3.09 -20.20 19.74
N ARG A 458 -1.85 -20.64 19.95
CA ARG A 458 -1.02 -21.39 18.99
C ARG A 458 -0.22 -22.48 19.73
N PRO A 459 0.45 -23.43 19.05
CA PRO A 459 1.32 -24.39 19.74
C PRO A 459 2.30 -23.68 20.67
N CYS A 460 2.47 -24.20 21.90
CA CYS A 460 3.41 -23.63 22.85
C CYS A 460 4.83 -23.70 22.29
N ASP A 461 5.54 -22.58 22.37
CA ASP A 461 6.92 -22.43 21.97
C ASP A 461 7.62 -21.61 23.05
N GLU A 462 8.54 -22.26 23.76
CA GLU A 462 9.18 -21.66 24.93
C GLU A 462 10.00 -20.41 24.59
N GLN A 463 10.40 -20.29 23.32
CA GLN A 463 11.26 -19.22 22.84
C GLN A 463 10.46 -18.19 22.02
N ASP A 464 9.14 -18.30 21.94
CA ASP A 464 8.29 -17.31 21.27
C ASP A 464 7.95 -16.18 22.23
N ALA A 465 8.64 -15.04 22.09
CA ALA A 465 8.45 -13.87 22.94
C ALA A 465 7.00 -13.36 22.95
N ALA A 466 6.21 -13.65 21.92
CA ALA A 466 4.79 -13.30 21.89
C ALA A 466 3.92 -14.11 22.86
N GLN A 467 4.42 -15.27 23.33
CA GLN A 467 3.74 -16.18 24.27
C GLN A 467 4.12 -15.92 25.73
N ILE A 468 5.05 -15.01 25.97
CA ILE A 468 5.56 -14.65 27.29
C ILE A 468 4.82 -13.39 27.75
N PHE A 469 4.29 -13.39 28.96
CA PHE A 469 3.62 -12.24 29.56
C PHE A 469 4.36 -11.81 30.81
N ARG A 470 4.68 -10.53 30.92
CA ARG A 470 5.35 -9.93 32.08
C ARG A 470 4.37 -9.18 32.95
N VAL A 471 4.57 -9.28 34.26
CA VAL A 471 3.65 -8.78 35.27
C VAL A 471 4.24 -7.56 35.95
N THR A 472 3.47 -6.48 36.05
CA THR A 472 3.84 -5.28 36.81
C THR A 472 2.74 -4.96 37.81
N PRO A 473 3.02 -4.89 39.14
CA PRO A 473 2.01 -4.50 40.12
C PRO A 473 1.43 -3.10 39.85
N ARG A 474 0.11 -2.99 39.74
CA ARG A 474 -0.61 -1.73 39.46
C ARG A 474 -1.97 -1.70 40.13
N PHE A 475 -2.29 -0.60 40.83
CA PHE A 475 -3.62 -0.31 41.41
C PHE A 475 -4.25 -1.47 42.20
N GLY A 476 -3.45 -2.22 42.99
CA GLY A 476 -3.95 -3.36 43.77
C GLY A 476 -4.21 -4.65 42.97
N GLY A 477 -3.84 -4.66 41.68
CA GLY A 477 -3.75 -5.84 40.82
C GLY A 477 -2.47 -5.78 40.00
N PHE A 478 -2.53 -6.24 38.74
CA PHE A 478 -1.37 -6.35 37.87
C PHE A 478 -1.67 -5.92 36.44
N GLU A 479 -0.78 -5.09 35.90
CA GLU A 479 -0.70 -4.82 34.47
C GLU A 479 0.09 -5.96 33.80
N ILE A 480 -0.49 -6.54 32.75
CA ILE A 480 0.06 -7.72 32.06
C ILE A 480 0.56 -7.32 30.68
N LYS A 481 1.88 -7.19 30.54
CA LYS A 481 2.59 -6.77 29.33
C LYS A 481 2.88 -7.98 28.44
N ALA A 482 2.65 -7.89 27.13
CA ALA A 482 2.93 -8.98 26.20
C ALA A 482 4.40 -8.95 25.74
N GLY A 483 5.22 -9.91 26.17
CA GLY A 483 6.66 -9.92 25.93
C GLY A 483 7.33 -8.64 26.42
N ASP A 484 8.27 -8.11 25.65
CA ASP A 484 8.91 -6.81 25.90
C ASP A 484 8.19 -5.65 25.16
N SER A 485 6.91 -5.82 24.83
CA SER A 485 6.13 -4.86 24.05
C SER A 485 5.53 -3.72 24.87
N ASP A 486 5.34 -2.52 24.30
CA ASP A 486 4.50 -1.48 24.93
C ASP A 486 2.98 -1.78 24.90
N TYR A 487 2.58 -3.05 24.80
CA TYR A 487 1.19 -3.49 24.75
C TYR A 487 0.87 -4.38 25.94
N CYS A 488 -0.29 -4.12 26.50
CA CYS A 488 -0.83 -4.77 27.67
C CYS A 488 -2.15 -5.47 27.33
N LEU A 489 -2.50 -6.49 28.11
CA LEU A 489 -3.81 -7.11 28.03
C LEU A 489 -4.85 -6.13 28.59
N ASP A 490 -5.94 -5.94 27.85
CA ASP A 490 -7.04 -5.05 28.21
C ASP A 490 -8.36 -5.82 28.12
N SER A 491 -9.22 -5.70 29.13
CA SER A 491 -10.47 -6.44 29.23
C SER A 491 -11.61 -5.89 28.37
N GLY A 492 -11.41 -4.77 27.68
CA GLY A 492 -12.46 -4.09 26.91
C GLY A 492 -13.70 -3.78 27.77
N GLY A 493 -13.50 -3.45 29.05
CA GLY A 493 -14.59 -3.26 30.01
C GLY A 493 -15.34 -4.55 30.37
N GLY A 494 -14.70 -5.70 30.22
CA GLY A 494 -15.25 -7.03 30.50
C GLY A 494 -15.90 -7.73 29.31
N SER A 495 -15.84 -7.16 28.11
CA SER A 495 -16.53 -7.70 26.93
C SER A 495 -15.67 -8.63 26.07
N GLN A 496 -14.35 -8.51 26.14
CA GLN A 496 -13.41 -9.22 25.25
C GLN A 496 -11.97 -9.10 25.79
N VAL A 497 -11.03 -9.87 25.27
CA VAL A 497 -9.60 -9.67 25.55
C VAL A 497 -8.96 -8.93 24.39
N LEU A 498 -8.46 -7.74 24.66
CA LEU A 498 -7.71 -6.91 23.72
C LEU A 498 -6.22 -6.94 24.07
N VAL A 499 -5.40 -6.75 23.06
CA VAL A 499 -3.99 -6.38 23.23
C VAL A 499 -3.89 -4.92 22.81
N TYR A 500 -3.59 -4.02 23.75
CA TYR A 500 -3.71 -2.58 23.56
C TYR A 500 -2.47 -1.85 24.12
N PRO A 501 -2.05 -0.69 23.59
CA PRO A 501 -0.98 0.09 24.21
C PRO A 501 -1.17 0.23 25.72
N CYS A 502 -0.11 0.01 26.49
CA CYS A 502 -0.17 0.14 27.95
C CYS A 502 -0.49 1.59 28.32
N TYR A 503 -1.46 1.79 29.22
CA TYR A 503 -1.84 3.13 29.64
C TYR A 503 -0.81 3.74 30.60
N ASP A 504 -0.62 5.07 30.52
CA ASP A 504 0.11 5.81 31.55
C ASP A 504 -0.61 5.70 32.90
N GLU A 505 0.13 5.61 34.00
CA GLU A 505 -0.44 5.51 35.35
C GLU A 505 -1.47 6.61 35.64
N LYS A 506 -1.27 7.81 35.11
CA LYS A 506 -2.18 8.95 35.31
C LYS A 506 -3.56 8.75 34.68
N ALA A 507 -3.68 7.87 33.70
CA ALA A 507 -4.96 7.55 33.08
C ALA A 507 -5.87 6.75 34.02
N HIS A 508 -5.31 6.10 35.05
CA HIS A 508 -6.02 5.30 36.03
C HIS A 508 -7.03 4.32 35.40
N ASN A 509 -6.63 3.69 34.28
CA ASN A 509 -7.51 2.80 33.53
C ASN A 509 -7.46 1.38 34.10
N LEU A 510 -8.55 0.98 34.76
CA LEU A 510 -8.68 -0.33 35.40
C LEU A 510 -8.92 -1.48 34.39
N ASN A 511 -9.15 -1.21 33.10
CA ASN A 511 -9.31 -2.26 32.09
C ASN A 511 -8.03 -3.09 31.88
N GLN A 512 -6.86 -2.52 32.16
CA GLN A 512 -5.57 -3.22 32.07
C GLN A 512 -5.06 -3.78 33.41
N VAL A 513 -5.89 -3.71 34.45
CA VAL A 513 -5.55 -4.22 35.78
C VAL A 513 -6.22 -5.58 35.97
N TRP A 514 -5.41 -6.63 35.97
CA TRP A 514 -5.83 -8.01 36.12
C TRP A 514 -5.49 -8.54 37.51
N ARG A 515 -6.16 -9.63 37.91
CA ARG A 515 -5.85 -10.40 39.12
C ARG A 515 -5.49 -11.82 38.71
N ILE A 516 -4.54 -12.44 39.42
CA ILE A 516 -4.20 -13.85 39.22
C ILE A 516 -4.61 -14.63 40.47
N ARG A 517 -5.58 -15.54 40.32
CA ARG A 517 -6.07 -16.40 41.42
C ARG A 517 -6.22 -17.83 40.95
N ALA A 518 -5.72 -18.79 41.72
CA ALA A 518 -5.73 -20.21 41.37
C ALA A 518 -5.22 -20.50 39.93
N ALA A 519 -4.12 -19.85 39.54
CA ALA A 519 -3.54 -19.88 38.20
C ALA A 519 -4.47 -19.39 37.05
N ARG A 520 -5.55 -18.66 37.33
CA ARG A 520 -6.38 -18.03 36.31
C ARG A 520 -6.10 -16.54 36.24
N LEU A 521 -6.12 -16.00 35.02
CA LEU A 521 -6.05 -14.56 34.77
C LEU A 521 -7.47 -13.99 34.75
N LEU A 522 -7.78 -13.17 35.76
CA LEU A 522 -9.11 -12.65 36.05
C LEU A 522 -9.17 -11.13 35.86
N TRP A 523 -10.32 -10.63 35.43
CA TRP A 523 -10.64 -9.21 35.46
C TRP A 523 -11.96 -8.98 36.20
N GLU A 524 -12.00 -7.93 37.01
CA GLU A 524 -13.14 -7.57 37.86
C GLU A 524 -13.50 -6.10 37.61
N ALA A 525 -14.73 -5.85 37.15
CA ALA A 525 -15.29 -4.51 37.15
C ALA A 525 -15.62 -4.08 38.58
N GLU A 526 -15.64 -2.78 38.84
CA GLU A 526 -15.94 -2.20 40.16
C GLU A 526 -17.27 -2.69 40.76
N HIS A 527 -18.25 -3.05 39.91
CA HIS A 527 -19.56 -3.59 40.31
C HIS A 527 -20.01 -4.82 39.47
N GLY A 528 -19.09 -5.68 39.05
CA GLY A 528 -19.38 -6.84 38.20
C GLY A 528 -18.88 -8.17 38.75
N ASN A 529 -19.44 -9.28 38.25
CA ASN A 529 -18.88 -10.60 38.49
C ASN A 529 -17.50 -10.72 37.81
N PRO A 530 -16.53 -11.40 38.44
CA PRO A 530 -15.24 -11.66 37.82
C PRO A 530 -15.41 -12.45 36.52
N ILE A 531 -14.65 -12.04 35.51
CA ILE A 531 -14.46 -12.79 34.27
C ILE A 531 -13.03 -13.27 34.20
N CYS A 532 -12.77 -14.19 33.29
CA CYS A 532 -11.43 -14.74 33.10
C CYS A 532 -11.14 -14.97 31.61
N VAL A 533 -9.85 -15.08 31.27
CA VAL A 533 -9.42 -15.36 29.90
C VAL A 533 -9.62 -16.83 29.57
N ASP A 534 -10.38 -17.09 28.52
CA ASP A 534 -10.69 -18.43 28.02
C ASP A 534 -10.07 -18.66 26.63
N ALA A 535 -9.70 -19.90 26.35
CA ALA A 535 -9.14 -20.31 25.08
C ALA A 535 -10.20 -20.99 24.22
N LYS A 536 -10.80 -20.25 23.28
CA LYS A 536 -11.72 -20.83 22.31
C LYS A 536 -10.92 -21.50 21.18
N ILE A 537 -10.49 -22.74 21.42
CA ILE A 537 -9.77 -23.55 20.43
C ILE A 537 -10.73 -24.02 19.35
N THR A 538 -10.46 -23.66 18.11
CA THR A 538 -11.18 -24.14 16.94
C THR A 538 -10.49 -25.38 16.41
N HIS A 539 -11.10 -26.54 16.62
CA HIS A 539 -10.75 -27.76 15.89
C HIS A 539 -11.29 -27.67 14.46
N GLU A 540 -10.81 -26.73 13.66
CA GLU A 540 -11.13 -26.74 12.23
C GLU A 540 -10.52 -28.01 11.62
N LYS A 541 -11.38 -28.83 11.01
CA LYS A 541 -10.92 -29.89 10.12
C LYS A 541 -10.08 -29.21 9.04
N VAL A 542 -8.81 -29.57 8.96
CA VAL A 542 -7.77 -29.03 8.06
C VAL A 542 -8.07 -29.30 6.57
N THR A 543 -9.28 -29.74 6.24
CA THR A 543 -9.72 -30.01 4.88
C THR A 543 -11.01 -29.22 4.67
N PRO A 544 -11.09 -28.36 3.63
CA PRO A 544 -12.39 -27.91 3.14
C PRO A 544 -13.28 -29.15 2.99
N PRO A 545 -14.60 -29.07 3.28
CA PRO A 545 -15.49 -30.18 2.94
C PRO A 545 -15.17 -30.63 1.51
N GLN A 546 -14.90 -31.93 1.33
CA GLN A 546 -14.48 -32.49 0.05
C GLN A 546 -15.39 -31.98 -1.07
N GLY A 547 -14.84 -31.17 -1.98
CA GLY A 547 -15.51 -30.76 -3.22
C GLY A 547 -15.77 -29.26 -3.43
N GLU A 548 -15.49 -28.35 -2.48
CA GLU A 548 -15.71 -26.91 -2.67
C GLU A 548 -14.47 -26.16 -3.20
N TYR A 549 -14.66 -25.32 -4.22
CA TYR A 549 -13.63 -24.41 -4.73
C TYR A 549 -13.51 -23.14 -3.87
N ARG A 550 -12.32 -22.53 -3.87
CA ARG A 550 -12.01 -21.20 -3.33
C ARG A 550 -11.25 -20.36 -4.35
N LEU A 551 -11.31 -19.04 -4.21
CA LEU A 551 -10.46 -18.13 -4.97
C LEU A 551 -9.22 -17.76 -4.14
N VAL A 552 -8.04 -18.20 -4.58
CA VAL A 552 -6.76 -17.93 -3.88
C VAL A 552 -5.67 -17.52 -4.88
N THR A 553 -4.47 -17.23 -4.41
CA THR A 553 -3.32 -16.89 -5.28
C THR A 553 -3.14 -17.92 -6.40
N CYS A 554 -3.03 -17.43 -7.63
CA CYS A 554 -2.72 -18.25 -8.80
C CYS A 554 -1.31 -18.84 -8.69
N ALA A 555 -1.20 -20.16 -8.63
CA ALA A 555 0.05 -20.89 -8.48
C ALA A 555 0.05 -22.19 -9.31
N PRO A 556 1.19 -22.59 -9.90
CA PRO A 556 1.30 -23.83 -10.66
C PRO A 556 1.37 -25.04 -9.71
N LYS A 557 0.23 -25.38 -9.09
CA LYS A 557 0.11 -26.45 -8.09
C LYS A 557 -1.12 -27.33 -8.33
N PRO A 558 -1.19 -28.53 -7.72
CA PRO A 558 -2.42 -29.32 -7.68
C PRO A 558 -3.59 -28.52 -7.09
N GLY A 559 -4.79 -28.77 -7.61
CA GLY A 559 -6.03 -28.10 -7.26
C GLY A 559 -6.37 -26.88 -8.11
N GLN A 560 -5.41 -26.36 -8.90
CA GLN A 560 -5.60 -25.23 -9.81
C GLN A 560 -5.34 -25.58 -11.28
N ARG A 561 -5.31 -26.86 -11.66
CA ARG A 561 -4.97 -27.29 -13.04
C ARG A 561 -6.22 -27.74 -13.80
N LEU A 562 -7.03 -26.78 -14.24
CA LEU A 562 -8.22 -26.98 -15.08
C LEU A 562 -7.92 -26.60 -16.53
N LYS A 563 -8.00 -27.57 -17.45
CA LYS A 563 -7.79 -27.35 -18.89
C LYS A 563 -9.04 -27.64 -19.70
N LYS A 564 -9.16 -27.01 -20.87
CA LYS A 564 -10.21 -27.37 -21.82
C LYS A 564 -10.04 -28.81 -22.29
N HIS A 565 -11.16 -29.49 -22.44
CA HIS A 565 -11.25 -30.86 -22.91
C HIS A 565 -12.50 -31.06 -23.75
N GLU A 566 -12.43 -31.95 -24.74
CA GLU A 566 -13.53 -32.24 -25.68
C GLU A 566 -14.22 -30.98 -26.21
N GLU A 567 -13.49 -30.11 -26.88
CA GLU A 567 -14.08 -28.91 -27.49
C GLU A 567 -15.09 -29.30 -28.59
N ASN A 568 -16.31 -28.75 -28.53
CA ASN A 568 -17.37 -28.98 -29.50
C ASN A 568 -18.09 -27.66 -29.78
N GLY A 569 -17.76 -27.05 -30.93
CA GLY A 569 -18.23 -25.71 -31.29
C GLY A 569 -17.75 -24.67 -30.28
N GLU A 570 -18.68 -23.91 -29.70
CA GLU A 570 -18.40 -22.88 -28.69
C GLU A 570 -18.33 -23.41 -27.25
N THR A 571 -18.53 -24.72 -27.06
CA THR A 571 -18.61 -25.34 -25.74
C THR A 571 -17.45 -26.30 -25.50
N PHE A 572 -17.05 -26.46 -24.24
CA PHE A 572 -15.96 -27.34 -23.84
C PHE A 572 -16.18 -27.87 -22.42
N LEU A 573 -15.51 -28.97 -22.07
CA LEU A 573 -15.40 -29.42 -20.70
C LEU A 573 -14.17 -28.78 -20.05
N LEU A 574 -14.21 -28.56 -18.74
CA LEU A 574 -13.04 -28.12 -17.96
C LEU A 574 -12.59 -29.29 -17.09
N LYS A 575 -11.52 -29.97 -17.53
CA LYS A 575 -11.03 -31.18 -16.89
C LYS A 575 -9.91 -30.84 -15.91
N ASP A 576 -10.07 -31.28 -14.67
CA ASP A 576 -9.04 -31.22 -13.64
C ASP A 576 -7.93 -32.21 -13.97
N GLN A 577 -6.71 -31.70 -14.08
CA GLN A 577 -5.56 -32.51 -14.49
C GLN A 577 -4.99 -33.37 -13.36
N ASP A 578 -5.36 -33.14 -12.09
CA ASP A 578 -4.89 -33.98 -10.99
C ASP A 578 -5.83 -35.14 -10.68
N ASP A 579 -7.13 -34.94 -10.89
CA ASP A 579 -8.18 -35.89 -10.51
C ASP A 579 -8.90 -36.51 -11.73
N GLY A 580 -8.82 -35.89 -12.91
CA GLY A 580 -9.39 -36.41 -14.15
C GLY A 580 -10.89 -36.16 -14.31
N ARG A 581 -11.59 -35.72 -13.26
CA ARG A 581 -12.99 -35.27 -13.31
C ARG A 581 -13.12 -33.86 -13.90
N CYS A 582 -14.35 -33.49 -14.24
CA CYS A 582 -14.67 -32.20 -14.84
C CYS A 582 -15.31 -31.24 -13.84
N LEU A 583 -14.99 -29.95 -13.95
CA LEU A 583 -15.66 -28.86 -13.25
C LEU A 583 -17.14 -28.87 -13.60
N SER A 584 -17.99 -28.93 -12.59
CA SER A 584 -19.43 -29.13 -12.76
C SER A 584 -20.25 -28.26 -11.81
N ALA A 585 -21.50 -28.04 -12.22
CA ALA A 585 -22.56 -27.54 -11.36
C ALA A 585 -23.14 -28.69 -10.54
N LEU A 586 -22.85 -28.72 -9.24
CA LEU A 586 -23.48 -29.66 -8.30
C LEU A 586 -24.88 -29.14 -7.90
N SER A 587 -25.62 -29.92 -7.10
CA SER A 587 -26.97 -29.54 -6.68
C SER A 587 -27.01 -28.14 -6.04
N GLY A 588 -27.88 -27.27 -6.54
CA GLY A 588 -27.97 -25.87 -6.13
C GLY A 588 -27.03 -24.96 -6.94
N ASN A 589 -26.40 -23.99 -6.26
CA ASN A 589 -25.50 -23.00 -6.87
C ASN A 589 -24.01 -23.31 -6.61
N VAL A 590 -23.68 -24.57 -6.34
CA VAL A 590 -22.35 -25.00 -5.86
C VAL A 590 -21.48 -25.50 -7.01
N LEU A 591 -20.23 -25.04 -7.05
CA LEU A 591 -19.20 -25.54 -7.98
C LEU A 591 -18.46 -26.72 -7.36
N GLY A 592 -18.19 -27.76 -8.16
CA GLY A 592 -17.41 -28.91 -7.73
C GLY A 592 -16.88 -29.75 -8.88
N LEU A 593 -16.52 -31.00 -8.60
CA LEU A 593 -16.03 -31.97 -9.59
C LEU A 593 -16.98 -33.16 -9.71
N SER A 594 -17.26 -33.59 -10.92
CA SER A 594 -18.00 -34.82 -11.23
C SER A 594 -17.46 -35.50 -12.49
N GLU A 595 -17.95 -36.71 -12.77
CA GLU A 595 -17.65 -37.40 -14.02
C GLU A 595 -17.88 -36.49 -15.24
N CYS A 596 -16.96 -36.56 -16.20
CA CYS A 596 -17.03 -35.73 -17.40
C CYS A 596 -18.22 -36.17 -18.27
N THR A 597 -19.26 -35.34 -18.33
CA THR A 597 -20.45 -35.58 -19.16
C THR A 597 -20.83 -34.32 -19.94
N ASN A 598 -21.59 -34.48 -21.02
CA ASN A 598 -22.08 -33.35 -21.80
C ASN A 598 -22.97 -32.37 -21.02
N GLN A 599 -23.46 -32.74 -19.83
CA GLN A 599 -24.23 -31.83 -18.96
C GLN A 599 -23.34 -30.79 -18.25
N HIS A 600 -22.02 -31.00 -18.19
CA HIS A 600 -21.07 -30.13 -17.49
C HIS A 600 -20.22 -29.29 -18.45
N ARG A 601 -20.75 -29.03 -19.65
CA ARG A 601 -20.11 -28.17 -20.63
C ARG A 601 -20.17 -26.70 -20.21
N TRP A 602 -19.13 -25.98 -20.58
CA TRP A 602 -18.97 -24.55 -20.35
C TRP A 602 -18.81 -23.83 -21.68
N ARG A 603 -19.18 -22.56 -21.71
CA ARG A 603 -18.93 -21.64 -22.83
C ARG A 603 -18.41 -20.31 -22.33
N ILE A 604 -17.57 -19.69 -23.15
CA ILE A 604 -17.05 -18.35 -22.89
C ILE A 604 -18.02 -17.35 -23.52
N ARG A 605 -18.67 -16.53 -22.70
CA ARG A 605 -19.47 -15.38 -23.17
C ARG A 605 -18.59 -14.15 -23.19
N SER A 606 -18.33 -13.60 -24.37
CA SER A 606 -17.69 -12.28 -24.51
C SER A 606 -18.75 -11.19 -24.68
N THR A 607 -18.60 -10.08 -23.96
CA THR A 607 -19.38 -8.86 -24.23
C THR A 607 -18.46 -7.81 -24.86
N ASN A 608 -18.66 -7.53 -26.15
CA ASN A 608 -17.92 -6.48 -26.86
C ASN A 608 -18.59 -5.12 -26.60
N GLN A 609 -18.21 -4.44 -25.52
CA GLN A 609 -18.52 -3.02 -25.31
C GLN A 609 -17.23 -2.20 -25.19
N GLY A 610 -16.38 -2.23 -26.23
CA GLY A 610 -15.30 -1.27 -26.42
C GLY A 610 -14.11 -1.39 -25.46
N GLY A 611 -13.72 -2.61 -25.05
CA GLY A 611 -12.50 -2.87 -24.28
C GLY A 611 -11.99 -4.32 -24.41
N PRO A 612 -10.95 -4.75 -23.66
CA PRO A 612 -10.45 -6.13 -23.73
C PRO A 612 -11.60 -7.11 -23.44
N PRO A 613 -11.61 -8.30 -24.08
CA PRO A 613 -12.70 -9.25 -23.97
C PRO A 613 -12.89 -9.64 -22.50
N VAL A 614 -13.93 -9.08 -21.88
CA VAL A 614 -14.34 -9.48 -20.55
C VAL A 614 -15.23 -10.69 -20.73
N THR A 615 -14.73 -11.82 -20.25
CA THR A 615 -15.39 -13.11 -20.42
C THR A 615 -16.11 -13.52 -19.16
N GLN A 616 -17.35 -13.98 -19.33
CA GLN A 616 -18.06 -14.76 -18.32
C GLN A 616 -17.96 -16.24 -18.72
N LEU A 617 -17.72 -17.10 -17.75
CA LEU A 617 -17.72 -18.54 -17.97
C LEU A 617 -19.09 -19.09 -17.58
N GLN A 618 -19.91 -19.40 -18.59
CA GLN A 618 -21.29 -19.88 -18.41
C GLN A 618 -21.32 -21.41 -18.47
N HIS A 619 -22.01 -22.01 -17.50
CA HIS A 619 -22.36 -23.42 -17.49
C HIS A 619 -23.55 -23.66 -18.43
N GLU A 620 -23.41 -24.58 -19.38
CA GLU A 620 -24.36 -24.77 -20.48
C GLU A 620 -25.74 -25.22 -19.98
N ALA A 621 -25.79 -26.28 -19.16
CA ALA A 621 -27.05 -26.89 -18.77
C ALA A 621 -27.90 -26.01 -17.83
N SER A 622 -27.26 -25.22 -16.97
CA SER A 622 -27.97 -24.34 -16.02
C SER A 622 -28.10 -22.91 -16.50
N THR A 623 -27.38 -22.52 -17.57
CA THR A 623 -27.26 -21.14 -18.08
C THR A 623 -26.70 -20.12 -17.08
N MET A 624 -26.19 -20.56 -15.93
CA MET A 624 -25.58 -19.72 -14.90
C MET A 624 -24.09 -19.49 -15.17
N CYS A 625 -23.53 -18.41 -14.64
CA CYS A 625 -22.12 -18.07 -14.77
C CYS A 625 -21.39 -18.28 -13.43
N ILE A 626 -20.09 -18.53 -13.51
CA ILE A 626 -19.23 -18.48 -12.33
C ILE A 626 -19.23 -17.05 -11.79
N ASP A 627 -19.50 -16.93 -10.49
CA ASP A 627 -19.40 -15.70 -9.71
C ASP A 627 -18.42 -15.91 -8.56
N ALA A 628 -17.61 -14.91 -8.24
CA ALA A 628 -16.63 -14.96 -7.16
C ALA A 628 -17.25 -15.16 -5.77
N GLY A 629 -18.54 -14.83 -5.62
CA GLY A 629 -19.29 -14.96 -4.38
C GLY A 629 -18.75 -14.09 -3.25
N THR A 630 -19.17 -14.39 -2.02
CA THR A 630 -18.67 -13.74 -0.80
C THR A 630 -17.50 -14.54 -0.21
N ASP A 631 -16.57 -13.85 0.46
CA ASP A 631 -15.42 -14.49 1.15
C ASP A 631 -14.60 -15.44 0.26
N GLN A 632 -14.45 -15.09 -1.02
CA GLN A 632 -13.71 -15.90 -1.99
C GLN A 632 -14.27 -17.33 -2.15
N LYS A 633 -15.59 -17.49 -1.95
CA LYS A 633 -16.33 -18.73 -2.19
C LYS A 633 -17.10 -18.63 -3.51
N PRO A 634 -16.52 -19.12 -4.63
CA PRO A 634 -17.16 -19.02 -5.93
C PRO A 634 -18.44 -19.87 -6.00
N ILE A 635 -19.46 -19.33 -6.66
CA ILE A 635 -20.78 -19.94 -6.82
C ILE A 635 -21.24 -19.84 -8.28
N LEU A 636 -22.35 -20.51 -8.60
CA LEU A 636 -23.10 -20.25 -9.81
C LEU A 636 -24.17 -19.18 -9.57
N TYR A 637 -24.21 -18.18 -10.44
CA TYR A 637 -25.15 -17.07 -10.36
C TYR A 637 -25.67 -16.71 -11.76
N PRO A 638 -26.89 -16.13 -11.90
CA PRO A 638 -27.37 -15.66 -13.19
C PRO A 638 -26.33 -14.79 -13.92
N CYS A 639 -26.05 -15.12 -15.17
CA CYS A 639 -25.09 -14.37 -15.99
C CYS A 639 -25.55 -12.93 -16.22
N HIS A 640 -24.65 -11.96 -16.13
CA HIS A 640 -24.95 -10.59 -16.52
C HIS A 640 -25.14 -10.47 -18.04
N GLN A 641 -26.19 -9.74 -18.45
CA GLN A 641 -26.56 -9.55 -19.86
C GLN A 641 -25.98 -8.26 -20.48
N GLY A 642 -25.39 -7.38 -19.67
CA GLY A 642 -24.81 -6.10 -20.08
C GLY A 642 -23.33 -5.99 -19.71
N ARG A 643 -22.91 -4.86 -19.12
CA ARG A 643 -21.55 -4.72 -18.59
C ARG A 643 -21.33 -5.75 -17.49
N VAL A 644 -20.36 -6.64 -17.70
CA VAL A 644 -20.01 -7.69 -16.74
C VAL A 644 -19.40 -7.06 -15.49
N ASN A 645 -20.03 -7.30 -14.35
CA ASN A 645 -19.51 -6.87 -13.05
C ASN A 645 -18.29 -7.71 -12.65
N GLN A 646 -17.43 -7.12 -11.82
CA GLN A 646 -16.17 -7.75 -11.42
C GLN A 646 -16.29 -9.20 -10.92
N PRO A 647 -17.29 -9.56 -10.09
CA PRO A 647 -17.41 -10.92 -9.58
C PRO A 647 -17.60 -12.00 -10.64
N GLN A 648 -18.10 -11.68 -11.85
CA GLN A 648 -18.32 -12.66 -12.92
C GLN A 648 -17.26 -12.62 -14.03
N LYS A 649 -16.19 -11.84 -13.86
CA LYS A 649 -15.08 -11.82 -14.82
C LYS A 649 -14.16 -12.99 -14.55
N PHE A 650 -14.06 -13.91 -15.50
CA PHE A 650 -13.17 -15.06 -15.44
C PHE A 650 -12.54 -15.33 -16.80
N ALA A 651 -11.23 -15.58 -16.80
CA ALA A 651 -10.47 -16.03 -17.95
C ALA A 651 -10.04 -17.49 -17.77
N VAL A 652 -10.01 -18.24 -18.87
CA VAL A 652 -9.43 -19.58 -18.93
C VAL A 652 -8.02 -19.44 -19.52
N LEU A 653 -7.01 -19.75 -18.71
CA LEU A 653 -5.61 -19.72 -19.11
C LEU A 653 -5.11 -21.16 -19.25
N GLU A 654 -5.05 -21.68 -20.49
CA GLU A 654 -4.74 -23.10 -20.77
C GLU A 654 -3.39 -23.55 -20.22
N GLU A 655 -2.39 -22.66 -20.20
CA GLU A 655 -1.12 -22.91 -19.55
C GLU A 655 -0.91 -21.87 -18.44
N PRO A 656 -0.94 -22.28 -17.16
CA PRO A 656 -0.79 -23.66 -16.66
C PRO A 656 -2.12 -24.41 -16.43
N GLY A 657 -3.26 -23.87 -16.86
CA GLY A 657 -4.59 -24.44 -16.65
C GLY A 657 -5.39 -23.71 -15.57
N TRP A 658 -5.37 -22.37 -15.55
CA TRP A 658 -6.08 -21.60 -14.54
C TRP A 658 -7.45 -21.13 -14.99
N ILE A 659 -8.42 -21.19 -14.09
CA ILE A 659 -9.65 -20.38 -14.17
C ILE A 659 -9.43 -19.18 -13.26
N GLN A 660 -9.06 -18.06 -13.87
CA GLN A 660 -8.55 -16.88 -13.19
C GLN A 660 -9.60 -15.77 -13.19
N SER A 661 -9.91 -15.20 -12.02
CA SER A 661 -10.49 -13.87 -11.95
C SER A 661 -9.38 -12.85 -12.24
N PRO A 662 -9.54 -11.98 -13.25
CA PRO A 662 -8.47 -11.10 -13.69
C PRO A 662 -8.24 -9.96 -12.70
N LEU A 663 -7.01 -9.47 -12.68
CA LEU A 663 -6.64 -8.21 -12.05
C LEU A 663 -7.50 -7.06 -12.62
N THR A 664 -8.13 -6.26 -11.77
CA THR A 664 -8.90 -5.07 -12.19
C THR A 664 -8.85 -3.92 -11.17
N TRP A 665 -9.52 -2.81 -11.48
CA TRP A 665 -9.63 -1.65 -10.61
C TRP A 665 -11.06 -1.33 -10.20
N GLY A 666 -11.23 -0.93 -8.94
CA GLY A 666 -12.41 -0.27 -8.38
C GLY A 666 -12.13 1.19 -8.01
N ASP A 667 -13.19 1.95 -7.73
CA ASP A 667 -13.16 3.38 -7.36
C ASP A 667 -12.16 4.18 -8.17
N ASN A 668 -12.43 4.34 -9.46
CA ASN A 668 -11.72 5.33 -10.26
C ASN A 668 -10.20 5.10 -10.42
N GLY A 669 -9.76 3.84 -10.41
CA GLY A 669 -8.33 3.50 -10.51
C GLY A 669 -7.57 3.62 -9.20
N ARG A 670 -8.25 3.80 -8.06
CA ARG A 670 -7.60 3.92 -6.75
C ARG A 670 -7.59 2.62 -5.94
N ARG A 671 -8.46 1.65 -6.28
CA ARG A 671 -8.53 0.36 -5.59
C ARG A 671 -8.17 -0.79 -6.53
N ARG A 672 -7.00 -1.40 -6.37
CA ARG A 672 -6.57 -2.55 -7.19
C ARG A 672 -7.07 -3.90 -6.67
N THR A 673 -7.80 -4.65 -7.46
CA THR A 673 -8.09 -6.08 -7.21
C THR A 673 -7.05 -6.92 -7.92
N PHE A 674 -6.54 -7.94 -7.23
CA PHE A 674 -5.52 -8.82 -7.77
C PHE A 674 -6.14 -10.08 -8.36
N GLU A 675 -5.41 -10.70 -9.26
CA GLU A 675 -5.79 -11.98 -9.85
C GLU A 675 -5.87 -13.09 -8.80
N LEU A 676 -6.93 -13.90 -8.89
CA LEU A 676 -7.16 -15.06 -8.04
C LEU A 676 -7.63 -16.22 -8.91
N CYS A 677 -7.27 -17.44 -8.55
CA CYS A 677 -7.58 -18.64 -9.30
C CYS A 677 -8.50 -19.57 -8.51
N LEU A 678 -9.39 -20.27 -9.23
CA LEU A 678 -10.16 -21.37 -8.65
C LEU A 678 -9.22 -22.46 -8.14
N ASP A 679 -9.38 -22.82 -6.88
CA ASP A 679 -8.59 -23.81 -6.19
C ASP A 679 -9.45 -24.73 -5.34
N ARG A 680 -9.41 -26.03 -5.63
CA ARG A 680 -10.09 -27.06 -4.84
C ARG A 680 -9.23 -27.66 -3.72
N LEU A 681 -7.92 -27.36 -3.71
CA LEU A 681 -6.96 -27.78 -2.69
C LEU A 681 -6.19 -26.56 -2.16
N PRO A 682 -6.87 -25.53 -1.62
CA PRO A 682 -6.21 -24.31 -1.19
C PRO A 682 -5.15 -24.60 -0.13
N VAL A 683 -3.94 -24.07 -0.35
CA VAL A 683 -2.87 -24.14 0.64
C VAL A 683 -3.16 -23.12 1.73
N GLN A 684 -3.16 -23.57 2.98
CA GLN A 684 -3.39 -22.69 4.12
C GLN A 684 -2.27 -21.64 4.20
N GLN A 685 -2.66 -20.37 4.27
CA GLN A 685 -1.69 -19.29 4.48
C GLN A 685 -1.11 -19.38 5.89
N GLN A 686 0.18 -19.08 6.02
CA GLN A 686 0.88 -19.09 7.30
C GLN A 686 1.38 -17.68 7.63
N GLY A 687 1.21 -17.23 8.88
CA GLY A 687 1.71 -15.92 9.30
C GLY A 687 3.23 -15.81 9.20
N VAL A 688 3.75 -14.59 9.10
CA VAL A 688 5.18 -14.30 9.22
C VAL A 688 5.40 -13.34 10.37
N ALA A 689 6.35 -13.67 11.25
CA ALA A 689 6.69 -12.86 12.41
C ALA A 689 8.20 -12.66 12.52
N ILE A 690 8.60 -11.65 13.28
CA ILE A 690 10.00 -11.47 13.68
C ILE A 690 10.28 -12.36 14.88
N GLN A 691 11.34 -13.16 14.80
CA GLN A 691 11.82 -14.03 15.87
C GLN A 691 13.30 -13.74 16.14
N GLU A 692 13.84 -14.29 17.23
CA GLU A 692 15.27 -14.20 17.50
C GLU A 692 16.07 -14.93 16.40
N CYS A 693 17.09 -14.28 15.85
CA CYS A 693 17.84 -14.85 14.73
C CYS A 693 18.52 -16.19 15.04
N GLN A 694 18.99 -16.39 16.27
CA GLN A 694 19.58 -17.66 16.69
C GLN A 694 18.56 -18.80 16.63
N LYS A 695 17.32 -18.54 17.04
CA LYS A 695 16.20 -19.48 16.97
C LYS A 695 15.79 -19.77 15.55
N THR A 696 15.64 -18.75 14.72
CA THR A 696 15.30 -18.89 13.29
C THR A 696 16.30 -19.83 12.59
N ARG A 697 17.60 -19.69 12.87
CA ARG A 697 18.64 -20.60 12.38
C ARG A 697 18.53 -22.00 12.95
N ALA A 698 18.35 -22.13 14.27
CA ALA A 698 18.21 -23.44 14.91
C ALA A 698 16.98 -24.22 14.39
N ALA A 699 15.92 -23.51 14.01
CA ALA A 699 14.72 -24.08 13.39
C ALA A 699 14.90 -24.42 11.89
N GLY A 700 16.05 -24.07 11.30
CA GLY A 700 16.38 -24.30 9.89
C GLY A 700 15.57 -23.43 8.93
N VAL A 701 15.12 -22.25 9.36
CA VAL A 701 14.43 -21.30 8.49
C VAL A 701 15.45 -20.68 7.56
N GLU A 702 15.23 -20.79 6.26
CA GLU A 702 16.12 -20.26 5.23
C GLU A 702 15.26 -19.70 4.08
N TRP A 703 15.60 -18.51 3.64
CA TRP A 703 14.93 -17.76 2.59
C TRP A 703 15.77 -17.77 1.31
N GLU A 704 15.12 -17.94 0.18
CA GLU A 704 15.76 -17.83 -1.13
C GLU A 704 14.99 -16.92 -2.08
N VAL A 705 15.74 -16.33 -3.00
CA VAL A 705 15.22 -15.55 -4.11
C VAL A 705 14.73 -16.51 -5.19
N LEU A 706 13.47 -16.36 -5.60
CA LEU A 706 12.88 -17.12 -6.69
C LEU A 706 12.53 -16.24 -7.88
N ASN A 707 12.66 -16.82 -9.07
CA ASN A 707 12.26 -16.27 -10.36
C ASN A 707 12.71 -14.81 -10.55
N PRO A 708 13.98 -14.46 -10.28
CA PRO A 708 14.40 -13.09 -10.38
C PRO A 708 14.42 -12.60 -11.83
N PHE A 709 13.98 -11.37 -12.08
CA PHE A 709 14.00 -10.76 -13.41
C PHE A 709 14.37 -9.28 -13.36
N VAL A 710 14.90 -8.76 -14.47
CA VAL A 710 15.20 -7.32 -14.63
C VAL A 710 13.91 -6.61 -15.04
N PRO A 711 13.39 -5.68 -14.24
CA PRO A 711 12.11 -5.04 -14.52
C PRO A 711 12.21 -4.02 -15.68
N LEU A 712 11.09 -3.73 -16.32
CA LEU A 712 11.02 -2.83 -17.49
C LEU A 712 11.65 -1.47 -17.23
N GLU A 713 11.40 -0.85 -16.07
CA GLU A 713 11.99 0.44 -15.68
C GLU A 713 13.52 0.42 -15.63
N ARG A 714 14.14 -0.72 -15.28
CA ARG A 714 15.59 -0.89 -15.31
C ARG A 714 16.10 -1.06 -16.73
N GLN A 715 15.43 -1.89 -17.52
CA GLN A 715 15.77 -2.06 -18.95
C GLN A 715 15.72 -0.72 -19.68
N LEU A 716 14.65 0.06 -19.48
CA LEU A 716 14.51 1.40 -20.04
C LEU A 716 15.60 2.34 -19.54
N TRP A 717 15.96 2.27 -18.26
CA TRP A 717 17.08 3.06 -17.73
C TRP A 717 18.42 2.72 -18.38
N GLU A 718 18.70 1.45 -18.67
CA GLU A 718 19.97 1.06 -19.28
C GLU A 718 20.07 1.48 -20.75
N HIS A 719 18.97 1.43 -21.49
CA HIS A 719 18.94 1.73 -22.93
C HIS A 719 18.69 3.20 -23.26
N ALA A 720 17.95 3.93 -22.42
CA ALA A 720 17.57 5.30 -22.70
C ALA A 720 18.81 6.23 -22.71
N ALA A 721 18.87 7.09 -23.73
CA ALA A 721 19.95 8.04 -23.91
C ALA A 721 20.19 8.88 -22.65
N LYS A 722 21.44 8.93 -22.19
CA LYS A 722 21.87 9.77 -21.06
C LYS A 722 22.34 11.13 -21.56
N PRO A 723 22.17 12.20 -20.76
CA PRO A 723 22.78 13.48 -21.10
C PRO A 723 24.30 13.29 -21.28
N PRO A 724 24.93 13.90 -22.31
CA PRO A 724 26.38 13.87 -22.48
C PRO A 724 27.11 14.33 -21.22
N LYS A 725 28.28 13.74 -20.94
CA LYS A 725 29.13 14.19 -19.81
C LYS A 725 29.43 15.69 -19.95
N GLY A 726 29.19 16.45 -18.88
CA GLY A 726 29.37 17.90 -18.86
C GLY A 726 28.13 18.71 -19.28
N THR A 727 27.01 18.06 -19.62
CA THR A 727 25.71 18.76 -19.76
C THR A 727 25.37 19.43 -18.43
N PRO A 728 25.00 20.72 -18.40
CA PRO A 728 24.58 21.39 -17.18
C PRO A 728 23.49 20.59 -16.48
N VAL A 729 23.66 20.35 -15.17
CA VAL A 729 22.64 19.65 -14.38
C VAL A 729 21.33 20.43 -14.48
N LEU A 730 20.17 19.75 -14.54
CA LEU A 730 18.87 20.42 -14.60
C LEU A 730 18.77 21.47 -13.48
N GLY A 731 18.51 22.73 -13.84
CA GLY A 731 18.47 23.84 -12.87
C GLY A 731 19.83 24.28 -12.31
N GLY A 732 20.97 23.86 -12.86
CA GLY A 732 22.31 24.19 -12.39
C GLY A 732 22.74 23.45 -11.11
N ASP A 733 23.79 23.92 -10.45
CA ASP A 733 24.30 23.31 -9.21
C ASP A 733 23.24 23.34 -8.10
N MET A 734 23.11 22.22 -7.36
CA MET A 734 22.29 22.20 -6.14
C MET A 734 22.84 23.24 -5.15
N ALA A 735 21.99 24.18 -4.73
CA ALA A 735 22.32 25.03 -3.60
C ALA A 735 22.31 24.18 -2.31
N PRO A 736 23.25 24.36 -1.38
CA PRO A 736 23.18 23.71 -0.08
C PRO A 736 21.88 24.11 0.65
N PRO A 737 21.35 23.24 1.55
CA PRO A 737 20.12 23.47 2.29
C PRO A 737 20.01 24.86 2.93
#